data_AF-A0A4R6T8A6-F1
#
_entry.id   AF-A0A4R6T8A6-F1
#
_cell.length_a   1.000
_cell.length_b   1.000
_cell.length_c   1.000
_cell.angle_alpha   90.00
_cell.angle_beta   90.00
_cell.angle_gamma   90.00
#
_symmetry.space_group_name_H-M   'P 1'
#
loop_
_entity.id
_entity.type
_entity.pdbx_description
1 polymer ?
#
loop_
_entity_poly.entity_id
_entity_poly.type
_entity_poly.pdbx_seq_one_letter_code
_entity_poly.pdbx_strand_id
1 'polypeptide(L)'
;MSTYLISRKPSSSSYSIWQFSFDGNPQFEQLPVDPSASFDPNHRLAQVGGFMLEWGPATAVDSQKLYPYRLFTPDINSKDPLNGKSVQQGYWDVKKFWGYRAHYSEDVHEQDHIPLISLGNFMLFFVGGRGRGTYMLYNFDPNLDKPNTSDPIPNLQVPQGGFPTIQAGHELIRLGNYVLDRHNGGKSYRLWSFDPQNPVPLSIPAIKEGEFDQIGPDHQLLAVDGKILSWIPGSGEFSLWEVNPLHPQPFKALVKRGKFPKEMGDFSSLVSYTGKSTEADSSKPGTMAYMRSKIKHVVFYMAESRSFDNVVGLLYDKNQKDLNTIGSHEPFEGVDPKFFNLKGEEKVYPSLFKDGVLSDQWDLSDQTQDPFHDNSDGLQQMFYTKKTGYAEKAKPDMKGFVANNPSTGVMLTLTPDQLPILNGLAKNFAISDRWFSSVPGGTDINRAFSMCGSGMNRLDTWEGGSLYANWPQYPHRASVWKVLLNQGIKDWKIFNAIQWNGHPFTYHLYLEGQAPSIDSQVGNYIDSVDNFKAQASQGNLPAFSFIEPVWMAPNGTTSYHPGMNLVPAERSLNDIYETLKNSPAWEETLLVVTFSKPGGLCDHVAPPYAAKPWPNDCTDGFRFDLLGPRVPAIFVSPWVSPKTVIRSGQETPFDSTSFISTLLNWFGIPKSQWGLGDRVDQSPTFEQVLQQTSPRKDAPNLDPPYDKSFPKQ
;
A
#
# COMPACT_ATOMS: atom_id res chain seq x y z
N MET A 1 4.99 -17.62 7.55
CA MET A 1 4.46 -17.66 6.16
C MET A 1 4.75 -19.03 5.58
N SER A 2 3.84 -19.58 4.77
CA SER A 2 4.03 -20.88 4.14
C SER A 2 3.97 -20.72 2.62
N THR A 3 5.11 -20.96 1.97
CA THR A 3 5.18 -21.12 0.51
C THR A 3 5.03 -22.60 0.18
N TYR A 4 4.25 -22.90 -0.84
CA TYR A 4 3.99 -24.25 -1.31
C TYR A 4 4.42 -24.38 -2.77
N LEU A 5 5.04 -25.51 -3.11
CA LEU A 5 5.39 -25.87 -4.47
C LEU A 5 4.48 -27.02 -4.92
N ILE A 6 3.76 -26.77 -6.01
CA ILE A 6 2.94 -27.78 -6.69
C ILE A 6 3.82 -28.40 -7.77
N SER A 7 4.16 -29.67 -7.60
CA SER A 7 4.97 -30.45 -8.53
C SER A 7 4.08 -31.36 -9.36
N ARG A 8 4.22 -31.29 -10.69
CA ARG A 8 3.41 -32.04 -11.67
C ARG A 8 4.27 -32.70 -12.72
N LYS A 9 3.94 -33.93 -13.12
CA LYS A 9 4.54 -34.55 -14.30
C LYS A 9 3.73 -34.14 -15.54
N PRO A 10 4.33 -33.57 -16.59
CA PRO A 10 3.59 -33.06 -17.75
C PRO A 10 2.66 -34.09 -18.43
N SER A 11 2.98 -35.38 -18.34
CA SER A 11 2.21 -36.47 -18.94
C SER A 11 1.22 -37.16 -17.99
N SER A 12 1.00 -36.62 -16.78
CA SER A 12 0.19 -37.25 -15.74
C SER A 12 -0.79 -36.25 -15.14
N SER A 13 -1.97 -36.75 -14.75
CA SER A 13 -2.92 -36.00 -13.95
C SER A 13 -2.58 -35.97 -12.46
N SER A 14 -1.60 -36.77 -12.02
CA SER A 14 -1.14 -36.75 -10.62
C SER A 14 -0.30 -35.50 -10.31
N TYR A 15 -0.40 -35.03 -9.07
CA TYR A 15 0.39 -33.93 -8.56
C TYR A 15 0.82 -34.20 -7.11
N SER A 16 1.85 -33.47 -6.67
CA SER A 16 2.28 -33.45 -5.27
C SER A 16 2.42 -32.00 -4.81
N ILE A 17 2.23 -31.75 -3.53
CA ILE A 17 2.41 -30.42 -2.93
C ILE A 17 3.43 -30.50 -1.82
N TRP A 18 4.29 -29.50 -1.78
CA TRP A 18 5.42 -29.45 -0.89
C TRP A 18 5.44 -28.12 -0.19
N GLN A 19 5.34 -28.11 1.14
CA GLN A 19 5.66 -26.93 1.90
C GLN A 19 7.15 -26.67 1.78
N PHE A 20 7.51 -25.45 1.36
CA PHE A 20 8.88 -25.02 1.15
C PHE A 20 9.22 -23.93 2.16
N SER A 21 10.09 -24.26 3.11
CA SER A 21 10.63 -23.31 4.08
C SER A 21 12.01 -22.83 3.62
N PHE A 22 12.23 -21.52 3.66
CA PHE A 22 13.52 -20.91 3.33
C PHE A 22 14.38 -20.61 4.56
N ASP A 23 13.77 -20.61 5.75
CA ASP A 23 14.44 -20.20 6.99
C ASP A 23 15.44 -21.28 7.46
N GLY A 24 16.69 -20.88 7.65
CA GLY A 24 17.77 -21.80 8.04
C GLY A 24 18.23 -22.68 6.87
N ASN A 25 17.95 -23.98 6.93
CA ASN A 25 18.24 -24.90 5.83
C ASN A 25 16.94 -25.12 5.04
N PRO A 26 16.91 -24.85 3.72
CA PRO A 26 15.71 -25.06 2.92
C PRO A 26 15.20 -26.49 3.04
N GLN A 27 13.94 -26.63 3.42
CA GLN A 27 13.29 -27.90 3.69
C GLN A 27 12.04 -28.05 2.84
N PHE A 28 11.84 -29.26 2.33
CA PHE A 28 10.64 -29.65 1.62
C PHE A 28 9.90 -30.66 2.49
N GLU A 29 8.68 -30.32 2.87
CA GLU A 29 7.78 -31.24 3.56
C GLU A 29 6.65 -31.57 2.60
N GLN A 30 6.50 -32.86 2.27
CA GLN A 30 5.42 -33.31 1.40
C GLN A 30 4.10 -33.27 2.16
N LEU A 31 3.10 -32.58 1.60
CA LEU A 31 1.75 -32.66 2.12
C LEU A 31 1.08 -33.96 1.64
N PRO A 32 0.24 -34.59 2.46
CA PRO A 32 -0.48 -35.80 2.07
C PRO A 32 -1.49 -35.47 0.96
N VAL A 33 -1.30 -36.06 -0.22
CA VAL A 33 -2.24 -35.96 -1.35
C VAL A 33 -2.80 -37.35 -1.63
N ASP A 34 -4.12 -37.45 -1.76
CA ASP A 34 -4.80 -38.71 -2.07
C ASP A 34 -4.35 -39.21 -3.45
N PRO A 35 -4.05 -40.51 -3.64
CA PRO A 35 -3.71 -41.06 -4.95
C PRO A 35 -4.78 -40.84 -6.03
N SER A 36 -6.04 -40.58 -5.64
CA SER A 36 -7.14 -40.26 -6.55
C SER A 36 -7.26 -38.77 -6.90
N ALA A 37 -6.56 -37.90 -6.17
CA ALA A 37 -6.49 -36.47 -6.46
C ALA A 37 -5.85 -36.26 -7.84
N SER A 38 -6.47 -35.44 -8.67
CA SER A 38 -6.04 -35.27 -10.05
C SER A 38 -6.19 -33.83 -10.53
N PHE A 39 -5.38 -33.47 -11.51
CA PHE A 39 -5.37 -32.18 -12.17
C PHE A 39 -5.16 -32.41 -13.66
N ASP A 40 -5.86 -31.70 -14.55
CA ASP A 40 -5.73 -31.93 -15.99
C ASP A 40 -4.31 -31.56 -16.49
N PRO A 41 -3.55 -32.50 -17.09
CA PRO A 41 -2.19 -32.23 -17.59
C PRO A 41 -2.15 -31.10 -18.65
N ASN A 42 -3.24 -30.87 -19.38
CA ASN A 42 -3.33 -29.84 -20.42
C ASN A 42 -3.69 -28.46 -19.86
N HIS A 43 -4.07 -28.38 -18.58
CA HIS A 43 -4.40 -27.11 -17.93
C HIS A 43 -3.15 -26.43 -17.37
N ARG A 44 -3.17 -25.10 -17.48
CA ARG A 44 -2.21 -24.19 -16.87
C ARG A 44 -2.74 -23.68 -15.55
N LEU A 45 -1.82 -23.24 -14.70
CA LEU A 45 -2.11 -22.83 -13.34
C LEU A 45 -1.18 -21.69 -12.93
N ALA A 46 -1.75 -20.63 -12.35
CA ALA A 46 -1.00 -19.52 -11.80
C ALA A 46 -1.68 -18.96 -10.54
N GLN A 47 -0.87 -18.52 -9.57
CA GLN A 47 -1.39 -17.74 -8.44
C GLN A 47 -1.74 -16.32 -8.90
N VAL A 48 -2.92 -15.83 -8.55
CA VAL A 48 -3.35 -14.44 -8.79
C VAL A 48 -3.96 -13.94 -7.48
N GLY A 49 -3.32 -12.95 -6.87
CA GLY A 49 -3.61 -12.55 -5.49
C GLY A 49 -3.56 -13.75 -4.52
N GLY A 50 -4.63 -13.95 -3.76
CA GLY A 50 -4.77 -15.05 -2.80
C GLY A 50 -5.30 -16.37 -3.40
N PHE A 51 -5.57 -16.40 -4.71
CA PHE A 51 -6.27 -17.48 -5.40
C PHE A 51 -5.38 -18.20 -6.41
N MET A 52 -5.84 -19.36 -6.86
CA MET A 52 -5.29 -20.06 -8.02
C MET A 52 -6.25 -19.94 -9.19
N LEU A 53 -5.71 -19.49 -10.32
CA LEU A 53 -6.41 -19.47 -11.60
C LEU A 53 -5.91 -20.62 -12.46
N GLU A 54 -6.83 -21.48 -12.84
CA GLU A 54 -6.65 -22.61 -13.73
C GLU A 54 -7.35 -22.32 -15.06
N TRP A 55 -6.72 -22.68 -16.18
CA TRP A 55 -7.34 -22.59 -17.49
C TRP A 55 -6.82 -23.66 -18.45
N GLY A 56 -7.69 -24.11 -19.35
CA GLY A 56 -7.41 -25.16 -20.33
C GLY A 56 -7.17 -24.65 -21.75
N PRO A 57 -6.86 -25.57 -22.68
CA PRO A 57 -6.86 -25.27 -24.10
C PRO A 57 -8.24 -24.87 -24.60
N ALA A 58 -8.29 -24.24 -25.77
CA ALA A 58 -9.55 -23.95 -26.43
C ALA A 58 -10.31 -25.24 -26.75
N THR A 59 -11.61 -25.23 -26.49
CA THR A 59 -12.54 -26.34 -26.76
C THR A 59 -13.74 -25.84 -27.55
N ALA A 60 -14.37 -26.71 -28.34
CA ALA A 60 -15.59 -26.38 -29.06
C ALA A 60 -16.80 -26.71 -28.19
N VAL A 61 -17.55 -25.68 -27.78
CA VAL A 61 -18.82 -25.81 -27.04
C VAL A 61 -19.89 -25.09 -27.85
N ASP A 62 -20.94 -25.79 -28.27
CA ASP A 62 -22.03 -25.24 -29.09
C ASP A 62 -21.56 -24.43 -30.32
N SER A 63 -20.55 -24.96 -31.02
CA SER A 63 -19.89 -24.32 -32.19
C SER A 63 -19.12 -23.02 -31.87
N GLN A 64 -18.94 -22.65 -30.60
CA GLN A 64 -18.07 -21.57 -30.15
C GLN A 64 -16.74 -22.13 -29.65
N LYS A 65 -15.63 -21.45 -29.98
CA LYS A 65 -14.30 -21.79 -29.47
C LYS A 65 -14.10 -21.07 -28.14
N LEU A 66 -13.99 -21.82 -27.04
CA LEU A 66 -13.98 -21.30 -25.67
C LEU A 66 -12.81 -21.85 -24.85
N TYR A 67 -12.28 -21.05 -23.93
CA TYR A 67 -11.29 -21.50 -22.93
C TYR A 67 -11.99 -21.82 -21.60
N PRO A 68 -11.96 -23.07 -21.10
CA PRO A 68 -12.44 -23.37 -19.76
C PRO A 68 -11.51 -22.72 -18.73
N TYR A 69 -12.08 -22.21 -17.64
CA TYR A 69 -11.33 -21.68 -16.51
C TYR A 69 -11.98 -22.02 -15.17
N ARG A 70 -11.17 -22.00 -14.12
CA ARG A 70 -11.58 -22.11 -12.72
C ARG A 70 -10.68 -21.25 -11.85
N LEU A 71 -11.28 -20.38 -11.05
CA LEU A 71 -10.65 -19.63 -9.97
C LEU A 71 -11.05 -20.29 -8.65
N PHE A 72 -10.09 -20.67 -7.83
CA PHE A 72 -10.35 -21.34 -6.55
C PHE A 72 -9.32 -20.95 -5.49
N THR A 73 -9.65 -21.22 -4.23
CA THR A 73 -8.67 -21.12 -3.13
C THR A 73 -8.12 -22.50 -2.84
N PRO A 74 -6.79 -22.73 -2.90
CA PRO A 74 -6.21 -24.00 -2.50
C PRO A 74 -6.55 -24.34 -1.06
N ASP A 75 -6.93 -25.60 -0.80
CA ASP A 75 -7.13 -26.10 0.56
C ASP A 75 -5.92 -26.95 0.97
N ILE A 76 -4.89 -26.28 1.47
CA ILE A 76 -3.62 -26.94 1.86
C ILE A 76 -3.78 -27.96 2.99
N ASN A 77 -4.92 -27.97 3.70
CA ASN A 77 -5.21 -28.95 4.75
C ASN A 77 -6.01 -30.15 4.23
N SER A 78 -6.49 -30.11 2.99
CA SER A 78 -7.19 -31.21 2.34
C SER A 78 -6.22 -32.25 1.77
N LYS A 79 -6.72 -33.47 1.55
CA LYS A 79 -6.00 -34.51 0.77
C LYS A 79 -6.08 -34.27 -0.75
N ASP A 80 -6.86 -33.31 -1.20
CA ASP A 80 -6.90 -32.86 -2.61
C ASP A 80 -6.85 -31.31 -2.67
N PRO A 81 -5.70 -30.69 -2.38
CA PRO A 81 -5.62 -29.23 -2.22
C PRO A 81 -5.96 -28.42 -3.47
N LEU A 82 -5.77 -29.00 -4.67
CA LEU A 82 -6.11 -28.34 -5.94
C LEU A 82 -7.59 -28.48 -6.31
N ASN A 83 -8.37 -29.23 -5.55
CA ASN A 83 -9.82 -29.29 -5.67
C ASN A 83 -10.52 -28.45 -4.59
N GLY A 84 -9.86 -27.35 -4.19
CA GLY A 84 -10.42 -26.38 -3.26
C GLY A 84 -11.69 -25.71 -3.78
N LYS A 85 -12.41 -25.02 -2.89
CA LYS A 85 -13.69 -24.38 -3.20
C LYS A 85 -13.55 -23.41 -4.38
N SER A 86 -14.32 -23.71 -5.44
CA SER A 86 -14.44 -22.84 -6.61
C SER A 86 -15.07 -21.50 -6.23
N VAL A 87 -14.46 -20.42 -6.71
CA VAL A 87 -14.91 -19.02 -6.55
C VAL A 87 -15.61 -18.58 -7.83
N GLN A 88 -14.96 -18.78 -8.96
CA GLN A 88 -15.53 -18.59 -10.30
C GLN A 88 -15.14 -19.78 -11.17
N GLN A 89 -16.00 -20.17 -12.09
CA GLN A 89 -15.67 -21.15 -13.11
C GLN A 89 -16.56 -20.93 -14.32
N GLY A 90 -16.05 -21.26 -15.50
CA GLY A 90 -16.82 -21.12 -16.71
C GLY A 90 -15.92 -21.16 -17.93
N TYR A 91 -16.33 -20.40 -18.94
CA TYR A 91 -15.69 -20.36 -20.23
C TYR A 91 -15.44 -18.91 -20.64
N TRP A 92 -14.26 -18.62 -21.17
CA TRP A 92 -14.01 -17.36 -21.88
C TRP A 92 -14.15 -17.57 -23.39
N ASP A 93 -14.84 -16.66 -24.06
CA ASP A 93 -14.82 -16.59 -25.53
C ASP A 93 -13.41 -16.22 -26.01
N VAL A 94 -12.89 -16.93 -27.01
CA VAL A 94 -11.61 -16.62 -27.67
C VAL A 94 -11.55 -15.15 -28.11
N LYS A 95 -12.65 -14.56 -28.58
CA LYS A 95 -12.73 -13.16 -29.02
C LYS A 95 -12.37 -12.16 -27.92
N LYS A 96 -12.49 -12.53 -26.64
CA LYS A 96 -12.07 -11.69 -25.51
C LYS A 96 -10.59 -11.29 -25.60
N PHE A 97 -9.74 -12.22 -26.06
CA PHE A 97 -8.28 -12.05 -26.09
C PHE A 97 -7.76 -11.80 -27.49
N TRP A 98 -8.43 -12.37 -28.49
CA TRP A 98 -7.97 -12.35 -29.88
C TRP A 98 -8.74 -11.34 -30.76
N GLY A 99 -9.86 -10.82 -30.27
CA GLY A 99 -10.73 -9.91 -31.02
C GLY A 99 -11.19 -10.55 -32.34
N TYR A 100 -10.88 -9.87 -33.45
CA TYR A 100 -11.16 -10.37 -34.81
C TYR A 100 -10.01 -11.19 -35.41
N ARG A 101 -8.87 -11.34 -34.73
CA ARG A 101 -7.66 -11.97 -35.27
C ARG A 101 -7.64 -13.46 -34.95
N ALA A 102 -7.21 -14.28 -35.91
CA ALA A 102 -7.01 -15.71 -35.72
C ALA A 102 -5.65 -16.05 -35.06
N HIS A 103 -4.65 -15.20 -35.25
CA HIS A 103 -3.29 -15.29 -34.73
C HIS A 103 -2.63 -13.89 -34.78
N TYR A 104 -1.61 -13.68 -33.95
CA TYR A 104 -0.74 -12.50 -33.93
C TYR A 104 0.68 -12.79 -34.44
N SER A 105 1.08 -14.07 -34.59
CA SER A 105 2.35 -14.47 -35.20
C SER A 105 2.19 -15.42 -36.40
N GLU A 106 3.29 -16.05 -36.83
CA GLU A 106 3.30 -17.07 -37.89
C GLU A 106 2.67 -18.40 -37.43
N ASP A 107 2.45 -18.59 -36.13
CA ASP A 107 1.79 -19.78 -35.58
C ASP A 107 0.26 -19.70 -35.70
N VAL A 108 -0.29 -20.53 -36.58
CA VAL A 108 -1.74 -20.61 -36.85
C VAL A 108 -2.53 -21.30 -35.72
N HIS A 109 -1.84 -21.96 -34.80
CA HIS A 109 -2.42 -22.68 -33.65
C HIS A 109 -2.38 -21.86 -32.35
N GLU A 110 -1.98 -20.59 -32.42
CA GLU A 110 -1.86 -19.70 -31.26
C GLU A 110 -3.13 -19.63 -30.38
N GLN A 111 -4.30 -19.76 -30.98
CA GLN A 111 -5.57 -19.77 -30.24
C GLN A 111 -5.85 -21.07 -29.49
N ASP A 112 -5.06 -22.13 -29.67
CA ASP A 112 -5.30 -23.40 -29.00
C ASP A 112 -4.97 -23.31 -27.50
N HIS A 113 -4.10 -22.38 -27.12
CA HIS A 113 -3.81 -22.05 -25.72
C HIS A 113 -3.80 -20.54 -25.50
N ILE A 114 -4.28 -20.11 -24.33
CA ILE A 114 -4.19 -18.72 -23.94
C ILE A 114 -2.92 -18.45 -23.09
N PRO A 115 -2.01 -17.57 -23.55
CA PRO A 115 -0.77 -17.23 -22.84
C PRO A 115 -1.01 -16.13 -21.80
N LEU A 116 -1.56 -16.53 -20.66
CA LEU A 116 -1.73 -15.65 -19.49
C LEU A 116 -0.52 -15.74 -18.55
N ILE A 117 -0.11 -14.57 -18.06
CA ILE A 117 0.97 -14.41 -17.08
C ILE A 117 0.41 -13.60 -15.90
N SER A 118 0.49 -14.17 -14.70
CA SER A 118 0.07 -13.46 -13.49
C SER A 118 1.05 -12.36 -13.15
N LEU A 119 0.53 -11.14 -13.05
CA LEU A 119 1.24 -9.99 -12.56
C LEU A 119 0.68 -9.53 -11.19
N GLY A 120 0.39 -10.51 -10.32
CA GLY A 120 -0.07 -10.28 -8.94
C GLY A 120 -1.55 -9.92 -8.91
N ASN A 121 -1.86 -8.62 -9.04
CA ASN A 121 -3.23 -8.07 -9.03
C ASN A 121 -3.81 -7.87 -10.45
N PHE A 122 -3.09 -8.36 -11.45
CA PHE A 122 -3.40 -8.20 -12.87
C PHE A 122 -3.04 -9.48 -13.63
N MET A 123 -3.66 -9.68 -14.79
CA MET A 123 -3.31 -10.75 -15.72
C MET A 123 -2.86 -10.17 -17.04
N LEU A 124 -1.65 -10.53 -17.47
CA LEU A 124 -1.09 -10.16 -18.76
C LEU A 124 -1.39 -11.26 -19.78
N PHE A 125 -2.16 -10.94 -20.80
CA PHE A 125 -2.17 -11.71 -22.04
C PHE A 125 -0.98 -11.27 -22.89
N PHE A 126 -0.11 -12.19 -23.28
CA PHE A 126 1.09 -11.89 -24.08
C PHE A 126 1.31 -12.91 -25.19
N VAL A 127 1.40 -12.42 -26.43
CA VAL A 127 1.72 -13.23 -27.62
C VAL A 127 2.97 -12.68 -28.28
N GLY A 128 4.03 -13.49 -28.29
CA GLY A 128 5.29 -13.16 -28.92
C GLY A 128 5.32 -13.59 -30.40
N GLY A 129 5.35 -12.63 -31.31
CA GLY A 129 5.68 -12.83 -32.73
C GLY A 129 7.06 -12.31 -33.08
N ARG A 130 7.59 -12.71 -34.25
CA ARG A 130 8.87 -12.19 -34.75
C ARG A 130 8.75 -10.68 -35.01
N GLY A 131 9.45 -9.87 -34.21
CA GLY A 131 9.41 -8.41 -34.32
C GLY A 131 8.22 -7.72 -33.63
N ARG A 132 7.39 -8.44 -32.87
CA ARG A 132 6.27 -7.85 -32.11
C ARG A 132 5.88 -8.72 -30.90
N GLY A 133 5.77 -8.12 -29.72
CA GLY A 133 5.13 -8.75 -28.56
C GLY A 133 3.78 -8.15 -28.25
N THR A 134 2.69 -8.70 -28.78
CA THR A 134 1.34 -8.18 -28.52
C THR A 134 0.94 -8.47 -27.08
N TYR A 135 0.37 -7.48 -26.39
CA TYR A 135 -0.13 -7.66 -25.03
C TYR A 135 -1.47 -6.96 -24.78
N MET A 136 -2.18 -7.48 -23.77
CA MET A 136 -3.31 -6.83 -23.12
C MET A 136 -3.20 -7.07 -21.62
N LEU A 137 -3.37 -6.03 -20.81
CA LEU A 137 -3.38 -6.14 -19.35
C LEU A 137 -4.81 -6.07 -18.82
N TYR A 138 -5.22 -7.09 -18.10
CA TYR A 138 -6.54 -7.19 -17.46
C TYR A 138 -6.41 -6.96 -15.96
N ASN A 139 -7.39 -6.25 -15.39
CA ASN A 139 -7.62 -6.26 -13.95
C ASN A 139 -8.02 -7.67 -13.50
N PHE A 140 -7.61 -8.04 -12.28
CA PHE A 140 -8.14 -9.22 -11.60
C PHE A 140 -9.23 -8.78 -10.61
N ASP A 141 -10.37 -9.45 -10.64
CA ASP A 141 -11.51 -9.22 -9.75
C ASP A 141 -12.19 -10.57 -9.44
N PRO A 142 -12.02 -11.15 -8.23
CA PRO A 142 -12.58 -12.45 -7.91
C PRO A 142 -14.11 -12.43 -7.73
N ASN A 143 -14.72 -11.25 -7.57
CA ASN A 143 -16.15 -11.02 -7.34
C ASN A 143 -16.81 -12.04 -6.41
N LEU A 144 -16.39 -12.00 -5.14
CA LEU A 144 -16.76 -12.98 -4.13
C LEU A 144 -18.24 -12.95 -3.73
N ASP A 145 -18.97 -11.87 -4.09
CA ASP A 145 -20.40 -11.73 -3.81
C ASP A 145 -21.28 -12.46 -4.83
N LYS A 146 -20.74 -12.77 -6.01
CA LYS A 146 -21.45 -13.41 -7.11
C LYS A 146 -20.66 -14.64 -7.61
N PRO A 147 -20.52 -15.69 -6.79
CA PRO A 147 -19.72 -16.86 -7.16
C PRO A 147 -20.29 -17.57 -8.39
N ASN A 148 -19.41 -18.09 -9.25
CA ASN A 148 -19.72 -18.82 -10.49
C ASN A 148 -20.60 -18.07 -11.50
N THR A 149 -20.64 -16.74 -11.46
CA THR A 149 -21.47 -15.94 -12.38
C THR A 149 -20.70 -14.80 -13.04
N SER A 150 -19.41 -14.65 -12.73
CA SER A 150 -18.61 -13.53 -13.22
C SER A 150 -17.25 -13.96 -13.72
N ASP A 151 -16.73 -13.13 -14.62
CA ASP A 151 -15.41 -13.27 -15.19
C ASP A 151 -14.35 -12.73 -14.22
N PRO A 152 -13.40 -13.57 -13.74
CA PRO A 152 -12.41 -13.13 -12.76
C PRO A 152 -11.33 -12.21 -13.33
N ILE A 153 -11.31 -12.03 -14.66
CA ILE A 153 -10.45 -11.08 -15.37
C ILE A 153 -11.32 -10.25 -16.32
N PRO A 154 -12.18 -9.36 -15.80
CA PRO A 154 -13.21 -8.67 -16.58
C PRO A 154 -12.59 -7.83 -17.72
N ASN A 155 -13.42 -7.44 -18.70
CA ASN A 155 -13.05 -6.56 -19.82
C ASN A 155 -12.76 -5.10 -19.41
N LEU A 156 -12.28 -4.89 -18.18
CA LEU A 156 -11.70 -3.66 -17.71
C LEU A 156 -10.22 -3.67 -18.08
N GLN A 157 -9.96 -3.50 -19.38
CA GLN A 157 -8.62 -3.45 -19.94
C GLN A 157 -7.97 -2.12 -19.59
N VAL A 158 -6.73 -2.19 -19.09
CA VAL A 158 -5.92 -1.00 -18.80
C VAL A 158 -5.02 -0.70 -20.03
N PRO A 159 -3.71 -1.01 -20.09
CA PRO A 159 -2.97 -0.90 -21.35
C PRO A 159 -3.07 -2.15 -22.24
N GLN A 160 -3.16 -1.91 -23.56
CA GLN A 160 -2.96 -2.92 -24.61
C GLN A 160 -2.05 -2.35 -25.70
N GLY A 161 -1.25 -3.21 -26.34
CA GLY A 161 -0.29 -2.73 -27.33
C GLY A 161 0.70 -3.78 -27.80
N GLY A 162 1.88 -3.30 -28.23
CA GLY A 162 3.02 -4.14 -28.54
C GLY A 162 4.21 -3.73 -27.67
N PHE A 163 4.86 -4.68 -27.01
CA PHE A 163 6.14 -4.42 -26.38
C PHE A 163 7.19 -4.15 -27.46
N PRO A 164 8.03 -3.11 -27.28
CA PRO A 164 9.03 -2.75 -28.28
C PRO A 164 10.18 -3.77 -28.36
N THR A 165 10.49 -4.45 -27.26
CA THR A 165 11.69 -5.29 -27.13
C THR A 165 11.45 -6.67 -26.52
N ILE A 166 10.20 -6.96 -26.13
CA ILE A 166 9.76 -8.27 -25.63
C ILE A 166 8.96 -8.92 -26.76
N GLN A 167 9.37 -10.09 -27.23
CA GLN A 167 8.83 -10.73 -28.43
C GLN A 167 8.81 -12.26 -28.28
N ALA A 168 8.66 -13.00 -29.38
CA ALA A 168 8.76 -14.46 -29.39
C ALA A 168 10.02 -14.95 -28.64
N GLY A 169 9.88 -15.99 -27.82
CA GLY A 169 10.99 -16.59 -27.07
C GLY A 169 11.28 -15.95 -25.71
N HIS A 170 10.62 -14.84 -25.34
CA HIS A 170 10.79 -14.22 -24.03
C HIS A 170 9.94 -14.93 -22.95
N GLU A 171 10.56 -15.17 -21.80
CA GLU A 171 9.95 -15.69 -20.57
C GLU A 171 9.84 -14.55 -19.56
N LEU A 172 8.62 -14.26 -19.09
CA LEU A 172 8.35 -13.19 -18.13
C LEU A 172 7.95 -13.78 -16.76
N ILE A 173 8.68 -13.41 -15.72
CA ILE A 173 8.50 -13.91 -14.35
C ILE A 173 8.33 -12.73 -13.40
N ARG A 174 7.20 -12.66 -12.69
CA ARG A 174 6.96 -11.60 -11.70
C ARG A 174 7.81 -11.79 -10.45
N LEU A 175 8.38 -10.68 -9.97
CA LEU A 175 9.14 -10.55 -8.74
C LEU A 175 8.71 -9.28 -8.00
N GLY A 176 7.64 -9.38 -7.19
CA GLY A 176 7.09 -8.23 -6.48
C GLY A 176 6.64 -7.13 -7.45
N ASN A 177 7.25 -5.95 -7.38
CA ASN A 177 6.99 -4.81 -8.28
C ASN A 177 7.70 -4.92 -9.65
N TYR A 178 8.44 -5.99 -9.88
CA TYR A 178 9.29 -6.17 -11.06
C TYR A 178 8.87 -7.37 -11.90
N VAL A 179 9.34 -7.39 -13.15
CA VAL A 179 9.24 -8.55 -14.05
C VAL A 179 10.63 -8.87 -14.60
N LEU A 180 11.11 -10.07 -14.30
CA LEU A 180 12.28 -10.65 -14.93
C LEU A 180 11.89 -11.12 -16.34
N ASP A 181 12.68 -10.72 -17.31
CA ASP A 181 12.55 -11.07 -18.73
C ASP A 181 13.83 -11.78 -19.19
N ARG A 182 13.68 -13.00 -19.72
CA ARG A 182 14.77 -13.80 -20.27
C ARG A 182 14.40 -14.29 -21.66
N HIS A 183 15.29 -14.12 -22.63
CA HIS A 183 15.05 -14.54 -24.01
C HIS A 183 15.66 -15.93 -24.30
N ASN A 184 14.85 -16.85 -24.82
CA ASN A 184 15.20 -18.23 -25.20
C ASN A 184 15.96 -19.00 -24.12
N GLY A 185 15.62 -18.78 -22.84
CA GLY A 185 16.32 -19.38 -21.70
C GLY A 185 17.75 -18.88 -21.49
N GLY A 186 18.25 -17.98 -22.35
CA GLY A 186 19.65 -17.55 -22.42
C GLY A 186 20.19 -16.93 -21.15
N LYS A 187 21.50 -16.65 -21.13
CA LYS A 187 22.14 -16.02 -19.98
C LYS A 187 21.71 -14.57 -19.78
N SER A 188 21.28 -13.88 -20.84
CA SER A 188 20.89 -12.48 -20.76
C SER A 188 19.54 -12.31 -20.07
N TYR A 189 19.45 -11.33 -19.18
CA TYR A 189 18.21 -10.92 -18.54
C TYR A 189 17.96 -9.42 -18.68
N ARG A 190 16.68 -9.05 -18.60
CA ARG A 190 16.22 -7.71 -18.28
C ARG A 190 15.33 -7.75 -17.06
N LEU A 191 15.38 -6.70 -16.26
CA LEU A 191 14.49 -6.50 -15.13
C LEU A 191 13.67 -5.24 -15.37
N TRP A 192 12.38 -5.42 -15.53
CA TRP A 192 11.42 -4.35 -15.79
C TRP A 192 10.76 -3.90 -14.48
N SER A 193 10.50 -2.60 -14.34
CA SER A 193 9.52 -2.11 -13.37
C SER A 193 8.14 -2.35 -13.96
N PHE A 194 7.27 -3.06 -13.25
CA PHE A 194 5.89 -3.22 -13.67
C PHE A 194 5.05 -2.06 -13.15
N ASP A 195 4.45 -1.33 -14.09
CA ASP A 195 3.59 -0.19 -13.77
C ASP A 195 2.31 -0.20 -14.61
N PRO A 196 1.17 -0.63 -14.03
CA PRO A 196 -0.08 -0.80 -14.77
C PRO A 196 -0.73 0.52 -15.21
N GLN A 197 -0.29 1.67 -14.67
CA GLN A 197 -0.79 2.98 -15.09
C GLN A 197 -0.19 3.43 -16.44
N ASN A 198 0.96 2.87 -16.82
CA ASN A 198 1.66 3.28 -18.04
C ASN A 198 0.98 2.70 -19.29
N PRO A 199 0.99 3.44 -20.42
CA PRO A 199 0.53 2.91 -21.70
C PRO A 199 1.26 1.62 -22.10
N VAL A 200 2.54 1.50 -21.76
CA VAL A 200 3.32 0.26 -21.85
C VAL A 200 3.75 -0.14 -20.43
N PRO A 201 3.20 -1.23 -19.85
CA PRO A 201 3.39 -1.54 -18.43
C PRO A 201 4.78 -2.07 -18.09
N LEU A 202 5.54 -2.52 -19.10
CA LEU A 202 6.96 -2.88 -19.02
C LEU A 202 7.72 -1.97 -19.99
N SER A 203 7.88 -0.71 -19.58
CA SER A 203 8.42 0.36 -20.42
C SER A 203 9.95 0.45 -20.38
N ILE A 204 10.53 1.04 -21.44
CA ILE A 204 11.96 1.32 -21.53
C ILE A 204 12.33 2.62 -20.80
N PRO A 205 13.56 2.72 -20.27
CA PRO A 205 14.56 1.65 -20.20
C PRO A 205 14.20 0.59 -19.15
N ALA A 206 14.72 -0.63 -19.32
CA ALA A 206 14.69 -1.61 -18.24
C ALA A 206 15.47 -1.08 -17.02
N ILE A 207 15.09 -1.51 -15.82
CA ILE A 207 15.76 -1.10 -14.58
C ILE A 207 17.18 -1.64 -14.53
N LYS A 208 17.35 -2.89 -14.99
CA LYS A 208 18.63 -3.57 -15.13
C LYS A 208 18.62 -4.46 -16.36
N GLU A 209 19.78 -4.58 -16.99
CA GLU A 209 20.07 -5.58 -18.00
C GLU A 209 21.43 -6.20 -17.68
N GLY A 210 21.62 -7.47 -18.00
CA GLY A 210 22.88 -8.14 -17.71
C GLY A 210 22.86 -9.60 -18.15
N GLU A 211 23.87 -10.35 -17.71
CA GLU A 211 23.93 -11.80 -17.87
C GLU A 211 23.96 -12.47 -16.51
N PHE A 212 23.30 -13.63 -16.40
CA PHE A 212 23.44 -14.51 -15.28
C PHE A 212 24.81 -15.18 -15.30
N ASP A 213 25.51 -15.15 -14.16
CA ASP A 213 26.79 -15.85 -14.00
C ASP A 213 26.62 -17.38 -14.05
N GLN A 214 25.53 -17.89 -13.46
CA GLN A 214 25.36 -19.31 -13.14
C GLN A 214 24.05 -19.93 -13.65
N ILE A 215 23.14 -19.10 -14.17
CA ILE A 215 21.89 -19.56 -14.79
C ILE A 215 22.09 -19.51 -16.31
N GLY A 216 21.71 -20.58 -17.01
CA GLY A 216 21.88 -20.71 -18.45
C GLY A 216 20.64 -21.24 -19.17
N PRO A 217 20.74 -21.50 -20.48
CA PRO A 217 19.65 -22.01 -21.34
C PRO A 217 18.89 -23.20 -20.78
N ASP A 218 19.60 -24.12 -20.12
CA ASP A 218 19.01 -25.36 -19.61
C ASP A 218 18.28 -25.18 -18.27
N HIS A 219 18.31 -23.99 -17.67
CA HIS A 219 17.68 -23.72 -16.39
C HIS A 219 16.21 -23.30 -16.56
N GLN A 220 15.36 -23.87 -15.72
CA GLN A 220 14.02 -23.36 -15.40
C GLN A 220 14.07 -22.42 -14.20
N LEU A 221 13.16 -21.46 -14.15
CA LEU A 221 13.07 -20.45 -13.09
C LEU A 221 11.64 -20.39 -12.54
N LEU A 222 11.53 -20.24 -11.22
CA LEU A 222 10.26 -20.02 -10.54
C LEU A 222 10.44 -18.95 -9.47
N ALA A 223 9.58 -17.93 -9.48
CA ALA A 223 9.50 -16.98 -8.38
C ALA A 223 8.85 -17.63 -7.15
N VAL A 224 9.49 -17.51 -6.00
CA VAL A 224 9.03 -18.10 -4.73
C VAL A 224 9.21 -17.06 -3.62
N ASP A 225 8.12 -16.43 -3.18
CA ASP A 225 8.11 -15.40 -2.12
C ASP A 225 9.23 -14.33 -2.25
N GLY A 226 9.31 -13.71 -3.43
CA GLY A 226 10.31 -12.67 -3.74
C GLY A 226 11.71 -13.18 -4.11
N LYS A 227 11.95 -14.49 -4.06
CA LYS A 227 13.21 -15.15 -4.47
C LYS A 227 13.04 -15.85 -5.80
N ILE A 228 14.16 -16.29 -6.39
CA ILE A 228 14.15 -17.16 -7.57
C ILE A 228 14.66 -18.55 -7.19
N LEU A 229 13.86 -19.57 -7.47
CA LEU A 229 14.27 -20.96 -7.49
C LEU A 229 14.67 -21.32 -8.92
N SER A 230 15.90 -21.79 -9.13
CA SER A 230 16.39 -22.24 -10.44
C SER A 230 16.83 -23.70 -10.39
N TRP A 231 16.57 -24.45 -11.46
CA TRP A 231 17.04 -25.83 -11.59
C TRP A 231 17.22 -26.23 -13.05
N ILE A 232 18.03 -27.26 -13.28
CA ILE A 232 18.09 -27.95 -14.58
C ILE A 232 17.17 -29.17 -14.48
N PRO A 233 16.12 -29.28 -15.31
CA PRO A 233 15.29 -30.49 -15.36
C PRO A 233 16.16 -31.73 -15.57
N GLY A 234 15.92 -32.80 -14.82
CA GLY A 234 16.76 -34.01 -14.87
C GLY A 234 17.86 -34.07 -13.79
N SER A 235 18.29 -32.94 -13.23
CA SER A 235 19.48 -32.90 -12.35
C SER A 235 19.22 -33.36 -10.91
N GLY A 236 17.97 -33.24 -10.44
CA GLY A 236 17.63 -33.42 -9.02
C GLY A 236 18.18 -32.33 -8.10
N GLU A 237 18.79 -31.26 -8.63
CA GLU A 237 19.43 -30.18 -7.88
C GLU A 237 18.74 -28.84 -8.13
N PHE A 238 18.76 -27.96 -7.13
CA PHE A 238 18.24 -26.59 -7.23
C PHE A 238 19.21 -25.58 -6.63
N SER A 239 19.07 -24.34 -7.09
CA SER A 239 19.67 -23.15 -6.49
C SER A 239 18.58 -22.14 -6.14
N LEU A 240 18.67 -21.56 -4.95
CA LEU A 240 17.78 -20.49 -4.47
C LEU A 240 18.57 -19.18 -4.42
N TRP A 241 18.01 -18.14 -5.02
CA TRP A 241 18.65 -16.84 -5.19
C TRP A 241 17.83 -15.75 -4.51
N GLU A 242 18.49 -14.92 -3.71
CA GLU A 242 17.92 -13.62 -3.35
C GLU A 242 17.88 -12.75 -4.60
N VAL A 243 16.83 -11.94 -4.69
CA VAL A 243 16.70 -10.92 -5.73
C VAL A 243 16.71 -9.56 -5.08
N ASN A 244 17.69 -8.74 -5.44
CA ASN A 244 17.69 -7.31 -5.12
C ASN A 244 17.72 -6.50 -6.42
N PRO A 245 16.56 -6.03 -6.92
CA PRO A 245 16.45 -5.27 -8.16
C PRO A 245 17.31 -3.99 -8.21
N LEU A 246 17.61 -3.42 -7.05
CA LEU A 246 18.37 -2.18 -6.92
C LEU A 246 19.89 -2.41 -6.86
N HIS A 247 20.33 -3.65 -6.60
CA HIS A 247 21.75 -4.01 -6.58
C HIS A 247 22.35 -4.02 -8.00
N PRO A 248 23.63 -3.67 -8.21
CA PRO A 248 24.27 -3.74 -9.53
C PRO A 248 24.24 -5.13 -10.17
N GLN A 249 24.21 -6.18 -9.35
CA GLN A 249 24.07 -7.58 -9.77
C GLN A 249 22.87 -8.19 -9.02
N PRO A 250 21.63 -8.04 -9.54
CA PRO A 250 20.41 -8.42 -8.81
C PRO A 250 20.29 -9.89 -8.41
N PHE A 251 20.94 -10.78 -9.16
CA PHE A 251 20.81 -12.24 -9.04
C PHE A 251 22.09 -12.93 -8.54
N LYS A 252 23.03 -12.20 -7.95
CA LYS A 252 24.32 -12.77 -7.52
C LYS A 252 24.27 -13.45 -6.15
N ALA A 253 23.35 -13.04 -5.30
CA ALA A 253 23.25 -13.52 -3.93
C ALA A 253 22.60 -14.91 -3.88
N LEU A 254 23.42 -15.95 -4.02
CA LEU A 254 23.02 -17.34 -3.82
C LEU A 254 22.69 -17.56 -2.34
N VAL A 255 21.45 -17.91 -2.03
CA VAL A 255 21.02 -18.32 -0.69
C VAL A 255 21.53 -19.73 -0.42
N LYS A 256 21.23 -20.67 -1.32
CA LYS A 256 21.53 -22.09 -1.10
C LYS A 256 21.53 -22.89 -2.40
N ARG A 257 22.33 -23.96 -2.44
CA ARG A 257 22.14 -25.11 -3.32
C ARG A 257 21.66 -26.32 -2.55
N GLY A 258 20.75 -27.09 -3.13
CA GLY A 258 20.20 -28.28 -2.50
C GLY A 258 19.74 -29.30 -3.53
N LYS A 259 19.16 -30.39 -3.02
CA LYS A 259 18.54 -31.43 -3.83
C LYS A 259 17.04 -31.43 -3.62
N PHE A 260 16.30 -31.62 -4.71
CA PHE A 260 14.88 -31.89 -4.57
C PHE A 260 14.67 -33.27 -3.93
N PRO A 261 13.58 -33.46 -3.15
CA PRO A 261 13.12 -34.79 -2.78
C PRO A 261 12.98 -35.67 -4.02
N LYS A 262 13.39 -36.95 -3.92
CA LYS A 262 13.33 -37.89 -5.06
C LYS A 262 11.91 -38.05 -5.59
N GLU A 263 10.93 -37.89 -4.72
CA GLU A 263 9.51 -38.05 -4.97
C GLU A 263 8.92 -36.91 -5.82
N MET A 264 9.53 -35.71 -5.83
CA MET A 264 9.16 -34.65 -6.78
C MET A 264 9.42 -35.08 -8.22
N GLY A 265 10.40 -35.95 -8.44
CA GLY A 265 10.79 -36.48 -9.74
C GLY A 265 11.53 -35.48 -10.62
N ASP A 266 12.42 -35.99 -11.47
CA ASP A 266 13.39 -35.13 -12.19
C ASP A 266 12.76 -34.30 -13.34
N PHE A 267 11.52 -34.59 -13.74
CA PHE A 267 10.81 -33.93 -14.86
C PHE A 267 9.59 -33.11 -14.44
N SER A 268 9.46 -32.74 -13.16
CA SER A 268 8.28 -32.01 -12.73
C SER A 268 8.26 -30.55 -13.18
N SER A 269 7.11 -30.05 -13.63
CA SER A 269 6.83 -28.62 -13.62
C SER A 269 6.49 -28.17 -12.20
N LEU A 270 6.92 -26.96 -11.86
CA LEU A 270 6.69 -26.37 -10.53
C LEU A 270 5.83 -25.12 -10.66
N VAL A 271 4.85 -24.99 -9.78
CA VAL A 271 4.07 -23.76 -9.59
C VAL A 271 4.11 -23.40 -8.11
N SER A 272 4.35 -22.13 -7.79
CA SER A 272 4.35 -21.66 -6.41
C SER A 272 2.96 -21.15 -6.00
N TYR A 273 2.58 -21.44 -4.76
CA TYR A 273 1.49 -20.78 -4.07
C TYR A 273 2.01 -20.25 -2.73
N THR A 274 1.88 -18.95 -2.48
CA THR A 274 2.20 -18.36 -1.17
C THR A 274 0.91 -17.94 -0.50
N GLY A 275 0.54 -18.67 0.56
CA GLY A 275 -0.66 -18.40 1.34
C GLY A 275 -0.43 -17.28 2.37
N LYS A 276 -1.53 -16.80 2.95
CA LYS A 276 -1.46 -15.84 4.07
C LYS A 276 -0.66 -16.42 5.23
N SER A 277 0.06 -15.57 5.95
CA SER A 277 0.82 -15.98 7.12
C SER A 277 -0.11 -16.41 8.25
N THR A 278 -0.06 -17.69 8.61
CA THR A 278 -0.64 -18.22 9.85
C THR A 278 0.25 -17.85 11.05
N GLU A 279 -0.37 -17.64 12.21
CA GLU A 279 0.25 -16.93 13.34
C GLU A 279 1.51 -17.61 13.91
N ALA A 280 2.52 -16.78 14.14
CA ALA A 280 3.66 -17.07 15.01
C ALA A 280 3.26 -16.91 16.48
N ASP A 281 4.20 -17.07 17.42
CA ASP A 281 3.96 -16.83 18.85
C ASP A 281 3.34 -15.43 19.09
N SER A 282 2.06 -15.42 19.47
CA SER A 282 1.26 -14.22 19.73
C SER A 282 1.32 -13.76 21.19
N SER A 283 2.19 -14.37 22.02
CA SER A 283 2.33 -14.00 23.44
C SER A 283 3.15 -12.73 23.67
N LYS A 284 4.02 -12.35 22.72
CA LYS A 284 4.99 -11.26 22.88
C LYS A 284 4.42 -9.90 22.45
N PRO A 285 4.20 -8.93 23.36
CA PRO A 285 3.75 -7.59 23.02
C PRO A 285 4.64 -6.90 21.98
N GLY A 286 4.03 -5.98 21.22
CA GLY A 286 4.70 -5.22 20.19
C GLY A 286 5.10 -6.00 18.94
N THR A 287 4.61 -7.22 18.76
CA THR A 287 4.81 -8.02 17.54
C THR A 287 3.56 -8.05 16.67
N MET A 288 3.71 -8.33 15.37
CA MET A 288 2.58 -8.38 14.45
C MET A 288 1.61 -9.52 14.81
N ALA A 289 2.13 -10.66 15.26
CA ALA A 289 1.31 -11.77 15.76
C ALA A 289 0.51 -11.35 17.00
N TYR A 290 1.12 -10.59 17.92
CA TYR A 290 0.41 -10.02 19.06
C TYR A 290 -0.70 -9.05 18.61
N MET A 291 -0.39 -8.13 17.69
CA MET A 291 -1.39 -7.20 17.13
C MET A 291 -2.59 -7.95 16.52
N ARG A 292 -2.37 -8.98 15.69
CA ARG A 292 -3.45 -9.79 15.11
C ARG A 292 -4.30 -10.51 16.15
N SER A 293 -3.67 -10.94 17.26
CA SER A 293 -4.39 -11.58 18.36
C SER A 293 -5.31 -10.63 19.13
N LYS A 294 -4.92 -9.34 19.27
CA LYS A 294 -5.63 -8.35 20.09
C LYS A 294 -6.55 -7.43 19.31
N ILE A 295 -6.13 -6.98 18.14
CA ILE A 295 -6.83 -5.99 17.33
C ILE A 295 -7.63 -6.70 16.24
N LYS A 296 -8.94 -6.44 16.21
CA LYS A 296 -9.89 -6.90 15.19
C LYS A 296 -10.38 -5.75 14.30
N HIS A 297 -10.25 -4.51 14.75
CA HIS A 297 -10.63 -3.32 13.99
C HIS A 297 -9.48 -2.31 13.93
N VAL A 298 -9.02 -1.99 12.72
CA VAL A 298 -8.11 -0.87 12.45
C VAL A 298 -8.93 0.28 11.88
N VAL A 299 -8.99 1.39 12.60
CA VAL A 299 -9.67 2.62 12.17
C VAL A 299 -8.60 3.65 11.81
N PHE A 300 -8.60 4.15 10.58
CA PHE A 300 -7.66 5.14 10.10
C PHE A 300 -8.37 6.43 9.74
N TYR A 301 -8.21 7.45 10.60
CA TYR A 301 -8.75 8.78 10.38
C TYR A 301 -7.66 9.68 9.81
N MET A 302 -7.83 10.10 8.55
CA MET A 302 -6.88 10.96 7.86
C MET A 302 -7.44 12.37 7.66
N ALA A 303 -6.91 13.32 8.43
CA ALA A 303 -7.19 14.74 8.37
C ALA A 303 -6.35 15.48 7.29
N GLU A 304 -6.56 16.77 7.15
CA GLU A 304 -5.88 17.69 6.22
C GLU A 304 -6.01 19.14 6.72
N SER A 305 -4.97 19.92 7.02
CA SER A 305 -3.52 19.77 6.87
C SER A 305 -2.84 20.49 8.02
N ARG A 306 -1.93 19.82 8.75
CA ARG A 306 -1.21 20.45 9.85
C ARG A 306 0.19 19.87 9.98
N SER A 307 1.19 20.74 10.10
CA SER A 307 2.56 20.32 10.45
C SER A 307 2.62 19.89 11.91
N PHE A 308 3.58 19.03 12.25
CA PHE A 308 3.79 18.57 13.62
C PHE A 308 4.04 19.73 14.59
N ASP A 309 4.97 20.63 14.25
CA ASP A 309 5.28 21.81 15.07
C ASP A 309 4.10 22.77 15.26
N ASN A 310 3.14 22.82 14.33
CA ASN A 310 1.98 23.70 14.44
C ASN A 310 0.98 23.24 15.51
N VAL A 311 0.72 21.93 15.63
CA VAL A 311 -0.42 21.43 16.45
C VAL A 311 -0.04 20.51 17.61
N VAL A 312 1.13 19.89 17.59
CA VAL A 312 1.59 18.94 18.63
C VAL A 312 3.05 19.16 19.06
N GLY A 313 3.73 20.16 18.49
CA GLY A 313 5.12 20.48 18.82
C GLY A 313 5.34 20.89 20.28
N LEU A 314 4.29 21.33 20.99
CA LEU A 314 4.32 21.70 22.40
C LEU A 314 3.72 20.63 23.34
N LEU A 315 3.52 19.40 22.85
CA LEU A 315 2.89 18.32 23.63
C LEU A 315 3.68 17.98 24.91
N TYR A 316 5.00 17.94 24.82
CA TYR A 316 5.91 17.61 25.92
C TYR A 316 7.03 18.64 26.04
N ASP A 317 7.51 18.83 27.26
CA ASP A 317 8.74 19.58 27.49
C ASP A 317 9.94 18.83 26.90
N LYS A 318 10.88 19.56 26.28
CA LYS A 318 12.09 18.99 25.66
C LYS A 318 12.92 18.09 26.60
N ASN A 319 12.83 18.31 27.90
CA ASN A 319 13.57 17.56 28.93
C ASN A 319 12.68 16.61 29.75
N GLN A 320 11.46 16.35 29.29
CA GLN A 320 10.54 15.46 29.98
C GLN A 320 11.10 14.03 30.04
N LYS A 321 11.25 13.49 31.25
CA LYS A 321 11.94 12.22 31.50
C LYS A 321 11.01 11.01 31.66
N ASP A 322 9.71 11.23 31.85
CA ASP A 322 8.71 10.19 32.10
C ASP A 322 7.98 9.74 30.83
N LEU A 323 8.66 9.82 29.68
CA LEU A 323 8.14 9.37 28.39
C LEU A 323 8.50 7.89 28.15
N ASN A 324 7.52 7.11 27.71
CA ASN A 324 7.78 5.79 27.13
C ASN A 324 8.32 5.99 25.72
N THR A 325 9.49 5.43 25.40
CA THR A 325 10.09 5.56 24.07
C THR A 325 10.19 4.20 23.39
N ILE A 326 9.82 4.13 22.12
CA ILE A 326 9.89 2.92 21.29
C ILE A 326 10.72 3.23 20.04
N GLY A 327 11.65 2.33 19.71
CA GLY A 327 12.58 2.49 18.60
C GLY A 327 13.84 3.28 18.97
N SER A 328 13.70 4.58 19.29
CA SER A 328 14.82 5.44 19.72
C SER A 328 14.51 6.13 21.04
N HIS A 329 15.52 6.23 21.91
CA HIS A 329 15.46 6.87 23.24
C HIS A 329 15.81 8.36 23.23
N GLU A 330 15.97 8.97 22.05
CA GLU A 330 16.20 10.42 21.94
C GLU A 330 15.03 11.20 22.57
N PRO A 331 15.28 12.40 23.13
CA PRO A 331 14.23 13.26 23.66
C PRO A 331 13.14 13.54 22.61
N PHE A 332 11.93 13.86 23.06
CA PHE A 332 10.84 14.28 22.17
C PHE A 332 11.26 15.50 21.35
N GLU A 333 11.14 15.40 20.02
CA GLU A 333 11.56 16.46 19.10
C GLU A 333 10.39 17.41 18.82
N GLY A 334 9.98 18.14 19.85
CA GLY A 334 9.00 19.23 19.74
C GLY A 334 9.55 20.49 19.07
N VAL A 335 8.72 21.52 18.97
CA VAL A 335 9.08 22.80 18.33
C VAL A 335 10.35 23.40 18.95
N ASP A 336 11.29 23.84 18.11
CA ASP A 336 12.50 24.52 18.57
C ASP A 336 12.29 26.05 18.62
N PRO A 337 12.22 26.67 19.81
CA PRO A 337 12.02 28.12 19.93
C PRO A 337 13.19 28.95 19.39
N LYS A 338 14.34 28.32 19.11
CA LYS A 338 15.51 28.99 18.50
C LYS A 338 15.50 28.89 16.98
N PHE A 339 14.64 28.05 16.40
CA PHE A 339 14.49 27.97 14.96
C PHE A 339 13.92 29.28 14.43
N PHE A 340 14.34 29.70 13.23
CA PHE A 340 13.82 30.91 12.62
C PHE A 340 13.85 30.81 11.10
N ASN A 341 12.91 31.52 10.48
CA ASN A 341 12.91 31.86 9.06
C ASN A 341 13.22 33.36 8.90
N LEU A 342 13.52 33.79 7.67
CA LEU A 342 13.81 35.19 7.37
C LEU A 342 12.65 35.87 6.65
N LYS A 343 12.32 37.09 7.09
CA LYS A 343 11.48 38.05 6.36
C LYS A 343 12.36 39.23 5.95
N GLY A 344 12.94 39.14 4.73
CA GLY A 344 14.07 40.01 4.39
C GLY A 344 15.27 39.67 5.27
N GLU A 345 15.70 40.61 6.12
CA GLU A 345 16.77 40.38 7.11
C GLU A 345 16.25 40.07 8.53
N GLU A 346 14.95 40.24 8.76
CA GLU A 346 14.33 40.02 10.08
C GLU A 346 14.16 38.52 10.36
N LYS A 347 14.49 38.09 11.58
CA LYS A 347 14.26 36.73 12.04
C LYS A 347 12.84 36.58 12.58
N VAL A 348 12.10 35.63 12.01
CA VAL A 348 10.78 35.22 12.47
C VAL A 348 10.91 33.88 13.17
N TYR A 349 10.61 33.84 14.46
CA TYR A 349 10.64 32.64 15.30
C TYR A 349 9.25 32.02 15.40
N PRO A 350 9.14 30.72 15.75
CA PRO A 350 7.89 30.13 16.19
C PRO A 350 7.25 30.96 17.31
N SER A 351 5.94 31.17 17.23
CA SER A 351 5.19 31.98 18.22
C SER A 351 3.80 31.41 18.45
N LEU A 352 3.21 31.68 19.63
CA LEU A 352 1.90 31.15 19.98
C LEU A 352 0.77 31.88 19.26
N PHE A 353 -0.20 31.14 18.74
CA PHE A 353 -1.46 31.74 18.30
C PHE A 353 -2.19 32.33 19.51
N LYS A 354 -2.45 33.65 19.48
CA LYS A 354 -3.18 34.38 20.54
C LYS A 354 -2.65 34.06 21.94
N ASP A 355 -1.33 34.11 22.11
CA ASP A 355 -0.63 33.84 23.38
C ASP A 355 -0.96 32.46 24.00
N GLY A 356 -1.48 31.53 23.21
CA GLY A 356 -1.86 30.19 23.65
C GLY A 356 -3.19 30.11 24.40
N VAL A 357 -4.03 31.16 24.38
CA VAL A 357 -5.30 31.20 25.10
C VAL A 357 -6.53 31.01 24.20
N LEU A 358 -7.59 30.42 24.77
CA LEU A 358 -8.93 30.34 24.17
C LEU A 358 -9.75 31.60 24.52
N SER A 359 -10.71 31.98 23.67
CA SER A 359 -11.61 33.11 23.94
C SER A 359 -12.86 33.07 23.06
N ASP A 360 -14.01 33.48 23.61
CA ASP A 360 -15.25 33.68 22.85
C ASP A 360 -15.23 34.97 21.98
N GLN A 361 -14.09 35.67 21.90
CA GLN A 361 -13.97 36.94 21.15
C GLN A 361 -13.36 36.77 19.75
N TRP A 362 -12.74 35.63 19.45
CA TRP A 362 -12.20 35.31 18.14
C TRP A 362 -12.40 33.83 17.83
N ASP A 363 -12.33 33.48 16.54
CA ASP A 363 -12.35 32.07 16.11
C ASP A 363 -10.95 31.46 16.25
N LEU A 364 -10.89 30.17 16.59
CA LEU A 364 -9.65 29.40 16.61
C LEU A 364 -9.23 29.04 15.17
N SER A 365 -8.79 30.05 14.42
CA SER A 365 -8.26 29.94 13.05
C SER A 365 -6.95 30.71 12.95
N ASP A 366 -5.84 29.97 12.90
CA ASP A 366 -4.48 30.50 13.01
C ASP A 366 -3.98 31.16 11.71
N GLN A 367 -4.59 30.83 10.58
CA GLN A 367 -4.25 31.42 9.28
C GLN A 367 -5.42 32.24 8.71
N THR A 368 -5.10 33.28 7.96
CA THR A 368 -6.12 34.10 7.27
C THR A 368 -6.33 33.67 5.81
N GLN A 369 -5.39 32.91 5.26
CA GLN A 369 -5.43 32.32 3.92
C GLN A 369 -4.75 30.96 3.99
N ASP A 370 -5.09 30.11 3.03
CA ASP A 370 -4.41 28.83 2.84
C ASP A 370 -2.94 29.07 2.44
N PRO A 371 -1.95 28.57 3.22
CA PRO A 371 -0.54 28.68 2.87
C PRO A 371 -0.23 27.87 1.60
N PHE A 372 0.79 28.27 0.85
CA PHE A 372 1.22 27.56 -0.35
C PHE A 372 1.87 26.21 0.01
N HIS A 373 1.51 25.16 -0.72
CA HIS A 373 1.90 23.79 -0.37
C HIS A 373 1.95 22.81 -1.55
N ASP A 374 2.10 23.32 -2.78
CA ASP A 374 2.43 22.48 -3.93
C ASP A 374 3.85 21.91 -3.79
N ASN A 375 4.24 20.99 -4.68
CA ASN A 375 5.58 20.39 -4.61
C ASN A 375 6.70 21.42 -4.76
N SER A 376 6.55 22.37 -5.68
CA SER A 376 7.49 23.47 -5.90
C SER A 376 7.62 24.35 -4.65
N ASP A 377 6.51 24.66 -3.98
CA ASP A 377 6.49 25.42 -2.74
C ASP A 377 7.17 24.66 -1.61
N GLY A 378 6.81 23.38 -1.41
CA GLY A 378 7.46 22.52 -0.43
C GLY A 378 8.98 22.44 -0.63
N LEU A 379 9.45 22.32 -1.87
CA LEU A 379 10.89 22.36 -2.16
C LEU A 379 11.52 23.73 -1.83
N GLN A 380 10.86 24.84 -2.17
CA GLN A 380 11.35 26.18 -1.82
C GLN A 380 11.41 26.41 -0.30
N GLN A 381 10.41 25.93 0.43
CA GLN A 381 10.33 26.02 1.88
C GLN A 381 11.49 25.24 2.55
N MET A 382 11.80 24.07 2.01
CA MET A 382 12.82 23.16 2.54
C MET A 382 14.27 23.51 2.14
N PHE A 383 14.48 24.11 0.97
CA PHE A 383 15.80 24.35 0.36
C PHE A 383 16.08 25.84 0.11
N TYR A 384 15.71 26.70 1.05
CA TYR A 384 15.74 28.15 0.86
C TYR A 384 17.13 28.71 0.55
N THR A 385 18.15 28.31 1.33
CA THR A 385 19.55 28.77 1.12
C THR A 385 20.30 27.92 0.11
N LYS A 386 19.67 26.85 -0.41
CA LYS A 386 20.26 25.83 -1.27
C LYS A 386 19.35 25.53 -2.46
N LYS A 387 19.17 26.48 -3.38
CA LYS A 387 18.20 26.34 -4.49
C LYS A 387 18.34 25.04 -5.32
N THR A 388 19.55 24.52 -5.49
CA THR A 388 19.85 23.25 -6.18
C THR A 388 19.96 22.04 -5.23
N GLY A 389 19.67 22.24 -3.95
CA GLY A 389 19.93 21.29 -2.87
C GLY A 389 19.22 19.95 -3.04
N TYR A 390 18.00 19.93 -3.59
CA TYR A 390 17.32 18.66 -3.88
C TYR A 390 18.09 17.83 -4.92
N ALA A 391 18.51 18.45 -6.03
CA ALA A 391 19.27 17.79 -7.09
C ALA A 391 20.66 17.32 -6.59
N GLU A 392 21.25 18.06 -5.66
CA GLU A 392 22.53 17.75 -5.01
C GLU A 392 22.42 16.77 -3.84
N LYS A 393 21.22 16.25 -3.54
CA LYS A 393 20.96 15.40 -2.36
C LYS A 393 21.36 16.04 -1.03
N ALA A 394 21.27 17.37 -0.93
CA ALA A 394 21.59 18.11 0.28
C ALA A 394 20.53 17.89 1.38
N LYS A 395 20.94 18.02 2.64
CA LYS A 395 19.99 18.11 3.76
C LYS A 395 19.18 19.43 3.66
N PRO A 396 17.84 19.39 3.73
CA PRO A 396 16.98 20.57 3.84
C PRO A 396 17.41 21.51 4.98
N ASP A 397 17.27 22.81 4.78
CA ASP A 397 17.50 23.83 5.81
C ASP A 397 16.22 24.33 6.49
N MET A 398 15.06 24.08 5.87
CA MET A 398 13.73 24.43 6.36
C MET A 398 13.48 25.95 6.50
N LYS A 399 14.29 26.81 5.86
CA LYS A 399 14.29 28.26 6.10
C LYS A 399 13.36 29.10 5.20
N GLY A 400 12.56 28.46 4.36
CA GLY A 400 11.81 29.14 3.29
C GLY A 400 10.32 29.33 3.53
N PHE A 401 9.74 28.82 4.63
CA PHE A 401 8.30 28.95 4.94
C PHE A 401 7.80 30.39 4.91
N VAL A 402 8.50 31.32 5.56
CA VAL A 402 8.10 32.74 5.58
C VAL A 402 8.32 33.40 4.22
N ALA A 403 9.39 33.04 3.51
CA ALA A 403 9.71 33.63 2.22
C ALA A 403 8.74 33.18 1.10
N ASN A 404 8.22 31.96 1.19
CA ASN A 404 7.31 31.38 0.21
C ASN A 404 5.83 31.67 0.51
N ASN A 405 5.49 32.23 1.68
CA ASN A 405 4.10 32.51 2.07
C ASN A 405 3.80 34.00 2.26
N PRO A 406 2.53 34.43 2.09
CA PRO A 406 2.14 35.84 2.23
C PRO A 406 2.08 36.33 3.69
N SER A 407 2.12 35.41 4.65
CA SER A 407 1.97 35.71 6.08
C SER A 407 3.05 35.00 6.89
N THR A 408 3.58 35.69 7.90
CA THR A 408 4.43 35.06 8.94
C THR A 408 3.64 34.13 9.86
N GLY A 409 2.31 34.11 9.75
CA GLY A 409 1.41 33.21 10.47
C GLY A 409 1.74 31.73 10.28
N VAL A 410 2.43 31.36 9.21
CA VAL A 410 2.92 29.98 8.99
C VAL A 410 3.92 29.51 10.05
N MET A 411 4.46 30.42 10.86
CA MET A 411 5.31 30.14 12.03
C MET A 411 4.53 30.02 13.34
N LEU A 412 3.19 30.08 13.31
CA LEU A 412 2.38 29.96 14.53
C LEU A 412 2.33 28.51 15.01
N THR A 413 2.29 28.37 16.33
CA THR A 413 2.06 27.11 17.05
C THR A 413 0.87 27.26 17.98
N LEU A 414 0.05 26.21 18.06
CA LEU A 414 -1.09 26.10 18.97
C LEU A 414 -0.69 25.29 20.22
N THR A 415 -1.26 25.64 21.36
CA THR A 415 -0.97 24.97 22.65
C THR A 415 -1.86 23.73 22.85
N PRO A 416 -1.48 22.80 23.75
CA PRO A 416 -2.36 21.71 24.17
C PRO A 416 -3.72 22.17 24.71
N ASP A 417 -3.80 23.35 25.31
CA ASP A 417 -5.08 23.91 25.80
C ASP A 417 -5.98 24.40 24.67
N GLN A 418 -5.40 24.82 23.54
CA GLN A 418 -6.15 25.25 22.36
C GLN A 418 -6.61 24.06 21.50
N LEU A 419 -5.85 22.96 21.49
CA LEU A 419 -6.17 21.72 20.78
C LEU A 419 -6.19 20.51 21.75
N PRO A 420 -7.14 20.51 22.71
CA PRO A 420 -7.16 19.58 23.84
C PRO A 420 -7.48 18.13 23.46
N ILE A 421 -8.20 17.90 22.36
CA ILE A 421 -8.54 16.56 21.89
C ILE A 421 -7.33 15.94 21.20
N LEU A 422 -6.74 16.61 20.20
CA LEU A 422 -5.58 16.08 19.49
C LEU A 422 -4.40 15.85 20.44
N ASN A 423 -4.06 16.84 21.27
CA ASN A 423 -2.96 16.72 22.24
C ASN A 423 -3.33 15.78 23.40
N GLY A 424 -4.60 15.74 23.81
CA GLY A 424 -5.08 14.83 24.86
C GLY A 424 -4.95 13.36 24.46
N LEU A 425 -5.30 13.01 23.22
CA LEU A 425 -5.11 11.66 22.69
C LEU A 425 -3.61 11.31 22.57
N ALA A 426 -2.79 12.23 22.04
CA ALA A 426 -1.35 12.03 21.95
C ALA A 426 -0.70 11.79 23.34
N LYS A 427 -1.14 12.53 24.36
CA LYS A 427 -0.62 12.43 25.74
C LYS A 427 -1.04 11.15 26.45
N ASN A 428 -2.28 10.71 26.25
CA ASN A 428 -2.85 9.56 26.95
C ASN A 428 -2.61 8.22 26.24
N PHE A 429 -2.05 8.25 25.03
CA PHE A 429 -1.67 7.07 24.27
C PHE A 429 -0.27 7.26 23.65
N ALA A 430 -0.12 7.08 22.34
CA ALA A 430 1.14 7.23 21.65
C ALA A 430 1.08 8.24 20.49
N ILE A 431 2.21 8.89 20.24
CA ILE A 431 2.44 9.75 19.07
C ILE A 431 3.79 9.43 18.44
N SER A 432 3.91 9.60 17.12
CA SER A 432 5.21 9.65 16.44
C SER A 432 5.64 11.10 16.22
N ASP A 433 6.84 11.45 16.70
CA ASP A 433 7.53 12.71 16.38
C ASP A 433 8.47 12.59 15.17
N ARG A 434 8.41 11.44 14.49
CA ARG A 434 9.16 11.09 13.28
C ARG A 434 8.23 10.45 12.24
N TRP A 435 7.02 10.99 12.11
CA TRP A 435 6.11 10.71 11.00
C TRP A 435 6.13 11.88 10.02
N PHE A 436 6.53 11.61 8.78
CA PHE A 436 6.68 12.63 7.75
C PHE A 436 5.54 12.50 6.72
N SER A 437 5.13 13.61 6.10
CA SER A 437 4.33 13.49 4.89
C SER A 437 5.16 12.75 3.83
N SER A 438 4.50 11.97 2.98
CA SER A 438 5.22 11.08 2.08
C SER A 438 6.07 11.86 1.05
N VAL A 439 5.61 13.03 0.64
CA VAL A 439 6.41 13.96 -0.15
C VAL A 439 6.11 15.40 0.30
N PRO A 440 7.03 16.35 0.01
CA PRO A 440 6.72 17.78 0.08
C PRO A 440 5.76 18.10 -1.07
N GLY A 441 4.46 17.97 -0.88
CA GLY A 441 3.47 18.18 -1.95
C GLY A 441 2.03 18.19 -1.44
N GLY A 442 1.09 18.36 -2.37
CA GLY A 442 -0.33 18.54 -2.07
C GLY A 442 -1.05 17.28 -1.58
N THR A 443 -2.37 17.45 -1.43
CA THR A 443 -3.28 16.45 -0.86
C THR A 443 -3.40 15.21 -1.72
N ASP A 444 -3.65 15.38 -3.02
CA ASP A 444 -3.85 14.26 -3.96
C ASP A 444 -2.67 13.29 -3.98
N ILE A 445 -1.46 13.83 -3.96
CA ILE A 445 -0.22 13.05 -4.02
C ILE A 445 -0.01 12.30 -2.70
N ASN A 446 -0.09 12.99 -1.56
CA ASN A 446 0.15 12.37 -0.25
C ASN A 446 -0.95 11.38 0.14
N ARG A 447 -2.21 11.62 -0.29
CA ARG A 447 -3.31 10.67 -0.10
C ARG A 447 -3.16 9.47 -1.03
N ALA A 448 -2.68 9.65 -2.26
CA ALA A 448 -2.27 8.54 -3.12
C ALA A 448 -1.17 7.68 -2.47
N PHE A 449 -0.16 8.28 -1.83
CA PHE A 449 0.84 7.50 -1.07
C PHE A 449 0.22 6.67 0.05
N SER A 450 -0.80 7.20 0.74
CA SER A 450 -1.46 6.52 1.86
C SER A 450 -2.33 5.33 1.45
N MET A 451 -2.72 5.24 0.17
CA MET A 451 -3.63 4.19 -0.32
C MET A 451 -3.06 3.34 -1.45
N CYS A 452 -2.09 3.86 -2.20
CA CYS A 452 -1.52 3.23 -3.39
C CYS A 452 0.02 3.09 -3.30
N GLY A 453 0.65 3.59 -2.24
CA GLY A 453 2.10 3.51 -2.06
C GLY A 453 2.94 4.45 -2.93
N SER A 454 2.29 5.28 -3.76
CA SER A 454 2.94 6.27 -4.62
C SER A 454 2.08 7.49 -4.88
N GLY A 455 2.72 8.56 -5.33
CA GLY A 455 2.08 9.73 -5.91
C GLY A 455 1.59 9.55 -7.35
N MET A 456 1.42 8.31 -7.84
CA MET A 456 0.99 7.99 -9.21
C MET A 456 1.83 8.66 -10.31
N ASN A 457 3.12 8.91 -10.03
CA ASN A 457 4.05 9.66 -10.87
C ASN A 457 3.53 11.05 -11.29
N ARG A 458 2.78 11.72 -10.40
CA ARG A 458 2.21 13.06 -10.61
C ARG A 458 2.59 14.03 -9.49
N LEU A 459 2.68 15.30 -9.84
CA LEU A 459 3.00 16.41 -8.92
C LEU A 459 1.96 17.52 -8.94
N ASP A 460 1.03 17.47 -9.88
CA ASP A 460 -0.08 18.40 -9.98
C ASP A 460 -1.20 18.04 -8.99
N THR A 461 -2.19 18.92 -8.90
CA THR A 461 -3.46 18.66 -8.24
C THR A 461 -4.48 18.28 -9.32
N TRP A 462 -5.20 17.19 -9.13
CA TRP A 462 -6.15 16.60 -10.08
C TRP A 462 -7.56 16.41 -9.50
N GLU A 463 -7.88 17.08 -8.40
CA GLU A 463 -9.20 17.09 -7.74
C GLU A 463 -10.26 18.01 -8.38
N GLY A 464 -10.01 18.55 -9.58
CA GLY A 464 -10.92 19.48 -10.28
C GLY A 464 -11.18 19.18 -11.75
N GLY A 465 -12.31 19.68 -12.26
CA GLY A 465 -12.65 19.68 -13.69
C GLY A 465 -12.86 18.29 -14.31
N SER A 466 -12.62 18.21 -15.62
CA SER A 466 -12.79 16.96 -16.39
C SER A 466 -11.76 15.89 -16.05
N LEU A 467 -10.59 16.29 -15.51
CA LEU A 467 -9.57 15.35 -15.08
C LEU A 467 -10.07 14.54 -13.87
N TYR A 468 -10.62 15.21 -12.85
CA TYR A 468 -11.26 14.55 -11.71
C TYR A 468 -12.40 13.65 -12.18
N ALA A 469 -13.39 14.21 -12.88
CA ALA A 469 -14.61 13.47 -13.27
C ALA A 469 -14.34 12.21 -14.12
N ASN A 470 -13.31 12.21 -14.96
CA ASN A 470 -12.95 11.06 -15.79
C ASN A 470 -11.84 10.20 -15.17
N TRP A 471 -11.37 10.52 -13.98
CA TRP A 471 -10.24 9.84 -13.34
C TRP A 471 -10.40 8.32 -13.30
N PRO A 472 -11.57 7.75 -12.92
CA PRO A 472 -11.77 6.29 -12.88
C PRO A 472 -11.69 5.59 -14.25
N GLN A 473 -11.71 6.35 -15.35
CA GLN A 473 -11.68 5.79 -16.71
C GLN A 473 -10.25 5.50 -17.18
N TYR A 474 -9.23 5.89 -16.40
CA TYR A 474 -7.83 5.70 -16.75
C TYR A 474 -7.18 4.54 -15.98
N PRO A 475 -6.13 3.92 -16.55
CA PRO A 475 -5.31 2.96 -15.83
C PRO A 475 -4.62 3.53 -14.59
N HIS A 476 -4.71 2.79 -13.48
CA HIS A 476 -4.08 3.15 -12.21
C HIS A 476 -3.25 2.02 -11.62
N ARG A 477 -2.25 2.39 -10.82
CA ARG A 477 -1.65 1.49 -9.84
C ARG A 477 -2.71 1.00 -8.86
N ALA A 478 -2.56 -0.23 -8.39
CA ALA A 478 -3.49 -0.81 -7.43
C ALA A 478 -3.52 0.02 -6.13
N SER A 479 -4.70 0.18 -5.53
CA SER A 479 -4.82 0.60 -4.14
C SER A 479 -4.80 -0.58 -3.17
N VAL A 480 -4.63 -0.26 -1.89
CA VAL A 480 -4.65 -1.22 -0.80
C VAL A 480 -5.97 -2.02 -0.79
N TRP A 481 -7.11 -1.40 -1.06
CA TRP A 481 -8.41 -2.10 -1.13
C TRP A 481 -8.48 -3.11 -2.27
N LYS A 482 -7.89 -2.79 -3.43
CA LYS A 482 -7.76 -3.77 -4.52
C LYS A 482 -6.87 -4.95 -4.12
N VAL A 483 -5.77 -4.69 -3.41
CA VAL A 483 -4.94 -5.77 -2.84
C VAL A 483 -5.75 -6.62 -1.87
N LEU A 484 -6.52 -6.01 -0.96
CA LEU A 484 -7.39 -6.72 -0.01
C LEU A 484 -8.41 -7.59 -0.75
N LEU A 485 -9.14 -7.05 -1.73
CA LEU A 485 -10.11 -7.78 -2.54
C LEU A 485 -9.46 -8.99 -3.23
N ASN A 486 -8.31 -8.78 -3.87
CA ASN A 486 -7.57 -9.83 -4.58
C ASN A 486 -7.00 -10.89 -3.64
N GLN A 487 -6.93 -10.62 -2.34
CA GLN A 487 -6.56 -11.55 -1.28
C GLN A 487 -7.80 -12.15 -0.58
N GLY A 488 -9.00 -11.94 -1.11
CA GLY A 488 -10.24 -12.48 -0.56
C GLY A 488 -10.82 -11.69 0.62
N ILE A 489 -10.34 -10.48 0.88
CA ILE A 489 -10.70 -9.66 2.05
C ILE A 489 -11.66 -8.55 1.61
N LYS A 490 -12.87 -8.58 2.17
CA LYS A 490 -13.94 -7.60 1.89
C LYS A 490 -14.38 -6.81 3.13
N ASP A 491 -13.87 -7.19 4.29
CA ASP A 491 -14.28 -6.62 5.57
C ASP A 491 -13.58 -5.28 5.81
N TRP A 492 -13.97 -4.29 5.00
CA TRP A 492 -13.47 -2.93 5.06
C TRP A 492 -14.52 -1.94 4.55
N LYS A 493 -14.45 -0.70 5.01
CA LYS A 493 -15.26 0.41 4.48
C LYS A 493 -14.47 1.72 4.44
N ILE A 494 -14.86 2.58 3.49
CA ILE A 494 -14.49 3.99 3.43
C ILE A 494 -15.70 4.79 3.94
N PHE A 495 -15.49 5.59 4.97
CA PHE A 495 -16.50 6.46 5.56
C PHE A 495 -16.18 7.91 5.22
N ASN A 496 -17.04 8.54 4.44
CA ASN A 496 -16.86 9.93 4.04
C ASN A 496 -17.85 10.87 4.77
N ALA A 497 -17.35 12.01 5.24
CA ALA A 497 -18.20 13.00 5.89
C ALA A 497 -18.92 13.91 4.88
N ILE A 498 -18.31 14.14 3.71
CA ILE A 498 -18.89 14.91 2.61
C ILE A 498 -18.36 14.37 1.27
N GLN A 499 -19.06 14.65 0.17
CA GLN A 499 -18.59 14.35 -1.18
C GLN A 499 -17.87 15.56 -1.77
N TRP A 500 -16.79 15.31 -2.52
CA TRP A 500 -16.06 16.31 -3.29
C TRP A 500 -16.47 16.21 -4.77
N ASN A 501 -16.99 17.30 -5.33
CA ASN A 501 -17.53 17.35 -6.69
C ASN A 501 -18.54 16.21 -7.00
N GLY A 502 -19.36 15.83 -6.01
CA GLY A 502 -20.38 14.77 -6.16
C GLY A 502 -19.88 13.33 -5.98
N HIS A 503 -18.62 13.14 -5.57
CA HIS A 503 -18.03 11.82 -5.36
C HIS A 503 -17.38 11.69 -3.97
N PRO A 504 -17.42 10.52 -3.31
CA PRO A 504 -16.54 10.22 -2.18
C PRO A 504 -15.08 10.26 -2.64
N PHE A 505 -14.29 11.17 -2.10
CA PHE A 505 -13.01 11.61 -2.69
C PHE A 505 -12.01 10.48 -2.83
N THR A 506 -11.75 9.77 -1.73
CA THR A 506 -10.73 8.71 -1.71
C THR A 506 -11.14 7.51 -2.58
N TYR A 507 -12.43 7.17 -2.62
CA TYR A 507 -12.93 6.12 -3.50
C TYR A 507 -12.74 6.48 -4.98
N HIS A 508 -13.19 7.67 -5.36
CA HIS A 508 -13.16 8.14 -6.75
C HIS A 508 -11.75 8.19 -7.33
N LEU A 509 -10.78 8.70 -6.56
CA LEU A 509 -9.41 8.84 -7.04
C LEU A 509 -8.58 7.55 -6.97
N TYR A 510 -8.86 6.66 -6.03
CA TYR A 510 -7.92 5.58 -5.71
C TYR A 510 -8.50 4.17 -5.78
N LEU A 511 -9.80 3.99 -6.05
CA LEU A 511 -10.40 2.65 -6.12
C LEU A 511 -11.41 2.47 -7.26
N GLU A 512 -12.24 3.48 -7.54
CA GLU A 512 -13.24 3.40 -8.60
C GLU A 512 -12.59 3.07 -9.95
N GLY A 513 -13.21 2.17 -10.71
CA GLY A 513 -12.69 1.75 -12.02
C GLY A 513 -11.51 0.78 -11.93
N GLN A 514 -11.19 0.23 -10.76
CA GLN A 514 -10.21 -0.85 -10.61
C GLN A 514 -10.83 -2.24 -10.37
N ALA A 515 -12.09 -2.29 -9.88
CA ALA A 515 -12.77 -3.51 -9.48
C ALA A 515 -14.29 -3.43 -9.69
N PRO A 516 -14.82 -3.96 -10.81
CA PRO A 516 -16.25 -3.87 -11.15
C PRO A 516 -17.19 -4.44 -10.07
N SER A 517 -16.76 -5.45 -9.32
CA SER A 517 -17.55 -6.01 -8.23
C SER A 517 -17.79 -5.01 -7.09
N ILE A 518 -16.82 -4.14 -6.79
CA ILE A 518 -16.96 -3.03 -5.85
C ILE A 518 -17.81 -1.93 -6.47
N ASP A 519 -17.50 -1.51 -7.69
CA ASP A 519 -18.19 -0.40 -8.37
C ASP A 519 -19.70 -0.67 -8.50
N SER A 520 -20.09 -1.92 -8.75
CA SER A 520 -21.50 -2.34 -8.86
C SER A 520 -22.25 -2.42 -7.52
N GLN A 521 -21.54 -2.33 -6.39
CA GLN A 521 -22.09 -2.49 -5.03
C GLN A 521 -21.49 -1.47 -4.06
N VAL A 522 -21.28 -0.24 -4.53
CA VAL A 522 -20.57 0.83 -3.79
C VAL A 522 -21.08 1.02 -2.35
N GLY A 523 -22.39 0.89 -2.10
CA GLY A 523 -22.99 1.05 -0.76
C GLY A 523 -22.57 0.00 0.28
N ASN A 524 -22.01 -1.15 -0.15
CA ASN A 524 -21.43 -2.12 0.77
C ASN A 524 -20.09 -1.64 1.34
N TYR A 525 -19.38 -0.81 0.58
CA TYR A 525 -17.99 -0.44 0.84
C TYR A 525 -17.82 1.03 1.21
N ILE A 526 -18.70 1.90 0.75
CA ILE A 526 -18.67 3.35 0.98
C ILE A 526 -19.90 3.76 1.77
N ASP A 527 -19.70 4.50 2.84
CA ASP A 527 -20.77 4.85 3.78
C ASP A 527 -20.50 6.21 4.48
N SER A 528 -21.43 6.71 5.27
CA SER A 528 -21.28 7.99 5.98
C SER A 528 -20.54 7.82 7.32
N VAL A 529 -19.90 8.90 7.80
CA VAL A 529 -19.30 8.92 9.15
C VAL A 529 -20.37 8.74 10.25
N ASP A 530 -21.62 9.12 10.01
CA ASP A 530 -22.71 8.84 10.95
C ASP A 530 -23.02 7.34 11.04
N ASN A 531 -23.00 6.63 9.92
CA ASN A 531 -23.15 5.17 9.89
C ASN A 531 -21.94 4.46 10.49
N PHE A 532 -20.72 4.99 10.34
CA PHE A 532 -19.56 4.51 11.11
C PHE A 532 -19.84 4.57 12.61
N LYS A 533 -20.33 5.71 13.12
CA LYS A 533 -20.62 5.87 14.55
C LYS A 533 -21.71 4.90 15.02
N ALA A 534 -22.74 4.69 14.21
CA ALA A 534 -23.80 3.71 14.49
C ALA A 534 -23.26 2.28 14.54
N GLN A 535 -22.42 1.88 13.56
CA GLN A 535 -21.78 0.56 13.52
C GLN A 535 -20.84 0.34 14.72
N ALA A 536 -20.03 1.34 15.06
CA ALA A 536 -19.15 1.32 16.23
C ALA A 536 -19.92 1.15 17.54
N SER A 537 -20.99 1.91 17.75
CA SER A 537 -21.81 1.83 18.97
C SER A 537 -22.46 0.45 19.16
N GLN A 538 -22.63 -0.31 18.08
CA GLN A 538 -23.20 -1.66 18.10
C GLN A 538 -22.14 -2.78 18.15
N GLY A 539 -20.85 -2.45 18.09
CA GLY A 539 -19.76 -3.44 18.00
C GLY A 539 -19.65 -4.11 16.63
N ASN A 540 -20.19 -3.49 15.58
CA ASN A 540 -20.27 -4.03 14.22
C ASN A 540 -19.30 -3.32 13.26
N LEU A 541 -18.13 -2.88 13.74
CA LEU A 541 -17.15 -2.23 12.89
C LEU A 541 -16.59 -3.20 11.83
N PRO A 542 -16.30 -2.73 10.61
CA PRO A 542 -15.46 -3.46 9.68
C PRO A 542 -14.06 -3.72 10.27
N ALA A 543 -13.38 -4.75 9.78
CA ALA A 543 -11.99 -4.99 10.16
C ALA A 543 -11.07 -3.81 9.79
N PHE A 544 -11.28 -3.17 8.65
CA PHE A 544 -10.59 -1.92 8.29
C PHE A 544 -11.58 -0.79 7.96
N SER A 545 -11.54 0.29 8.74
CA SER A 545 -12.34 1.50 8.51
C SER A 545 -11.44 2.67 8.14
N PHE A 546 -11.58 3.23 6.93
CA PHE A 546 -10.95 4.50 6.56
C PHE A 546 -11.95 5.64 6.75
N ILE A 547 -11.56 6.72 7.42
CA ILE A 547 -12.43 7.87 7.68
C ILE A 547 -11.80 9.12 7.07
N GLU A 548 -12.56 9.79 6.21
CA GLU A 548 -12.20 11.12 5.68
C GLU A 548 -13.10 12.23 6.25
N PRO A 549 -12.53 13.40 6.59
CA PRO A 549 -13.23 14.50 7.24
C PRO A 549 -14.12 15.28 6.27
N VAL A 550 -14.81 16.30 6.79
CA VAL A 550 -15.37 17.38 5.98
C VAL A 550 -14.19 18.24 5.51
N TRP A 551 -13.88 18.14 4.21
CA TRP A 551 -12.73 18.76 3.54
C TRP A 551 -12.65 20.28 3.74
N MET A 552 -13.55 20.99 3.07
CA MET A 552 -13.77 22.42 3.20
C MET A 552 -15.26 22.69 3.02
N ALA A 553 -15.84 23.40 3.98
CA ALA A 553 -17.22 23.84 3.96
C ALA A 553 -17.31 25.22 4.63
N PRO A 554 -18.27 26.08 4.23
CA PRO A 554 -18.42 27.42 4.81
C PRO A 554 -18.53 27.39 6.35
N ASN A 555 -19.16 26.35 6.90
CA ASN A 555 -19.22 26.05 8.33
C ASN A 555 -19.00 24.55 8.55
N GLY A 556 -18.43 24.17 9.69
CA GLY A 556 -18.30 22.76 10.08
C GLY A 556 -17.21 21.98 9.35
N THR A 557 -16.18 22.66 8.83
CA THR A 557 -14.98 21.98 8.31
C THR A 557 -14.29 21.20 9.43
N THR A 558 -14.07 19.90 9.23
CA THR A 558 -13.49 19.01 10.27
C THR A 558 -12.11 18.48 9.88
N SER A 559 -11.57 18.91 8.75
CA SER A 559 -10.29 18.46 8.22
C SER A 559 -9.08 18.99 9.00
N TYR A 560 -9.23 20.07 9.77
CA TYR A 560 -8.14 20.93 10.28
C TYR A 560 -7.47 21.78 9.19
N HIS A 561 -8.12 22.03 8.05
CA HIS A 561 -7.49 22.79 6.97
C HIS A 561 -7.03 24.19 7.43
N PRO A 562 -5.81 24.65 7.08
CA PRO A 562 -5.36 26.00 7.38
C PRO A 562 -6.37 27.05 6.89
N GLY A 563 -6.64 28.05 7.72
CA GLY A 563 -7.64 29.09 7.43
C GLY A 563 -9.05 28.78 7.93
N MET A 564 -9.34 27.53 8.26
CA MET A 564 -10.63 27.11 8.80
C MET A 564 -10.62 27.04 10.32
N ASN A 565 -11.78 27.22 10.94
CA ASN A 565 -11.96 27.11 12.38
C ASN A 565 -11.62 25.68 12.85
N LEU A 566 -10.79 25.55 13.88
CA LEU A 566 -10.31 24.29 14.43
C LEU A 566 -11.27 23.63 15.43
N VAL A 567 -12.23 24.36 16.01
CA VAL A 567 -13.18 23.80 16.99
C VAL A 567 -14.03 22.66 16.42
N PRO A 568 -14.62 22.74 15.21
CA PRO A 568 -15.36 21.61 14.63
C PRO A 568 -14.48 20.38 14.39
N ALA A 569 -13.20 20.59 14.05
CA ALA A 569 -12.26 19.51 13.79
C ALA A 569 -11.91 18.74 15.08
N GLU A 570 -11.67 19.47 16.18
CA GLU A 570 -11.46 18.89 17.52
C GLU A 570 -12.71 18.17 18.02
N ARG A 571 -13.91 18.76 17.84
CA ARG A 571 -15.19 18.11 18.18
C ARG A 571 -15.41 16.83 17.40
N SER A 572 -15.18 16.83 16.09
CA SER A 572 -15.33 15.65 15.25
C SER A 572 -14.36 14.53 15.63
N LEU A 573 -13.10 14.87 15.97
CA LEU A 573 -12.13 13.90 16.46
C LEU A 573 -12.58 13.32 17.81
N ASN A 574 -13.11 14.15 18.70
CA ASN A 574 -13.63 13.71 19.99
C ASN A 574 -14.82 12.77 19.81
N ASP A 575 -15.76 13.09 18.91
CA ASP A 575 -16.92 12.25 18.63
C ASP A 575 -16.51 10.87 18.12
N ILE A 576 -15.51 10.79 17.22
CA ILE A 576 -14.94 9.52 16.75
C ILE A 576 -14.35 8.74 17.93
N TYR A 577 -13.51 9.38 18.74
CA TYR A 577 -12.87 8.75 19.89
C TYR A 577 -13.89 8.28 20.94
N GLU A 578 -14.82 9.13 21.35
CA GLU A 578 -15.87 8.81 22.34
C GLU A 578 -16.75 7.65 21.85
N THR A 579 -17.08 7.63 20.56
CA THR A 579 -17.85 6.52 19.97
C THR A 579 -17.08 5.21 20.05
N LEU A 580 -15.78 5.21 19.72
CA LEU A 580 -14.94 4.02 19.80
C LEU A 580 -14.69 3.59 21.25
N LYS A 581 -14.43 4.53 22.15
CA LYS A 581 -14.23 4.30 23.59
C LYS A 581 -15.45 3.62 24.24
N ASN A 582 -16.66 4.03 23.83
CA ASN A 582 -17.91 3.48 24.35
C ASN A 582 -18.40 2.25 23.55
N SER A 583 -17.69 1.84 22.51
CA SER A 583 -18.03 0.66 21.71
C SER A 583 -17.79 -0.64 22.50
N PRO A 584 -18.63 -1.67 22.31
CA PRO A 584 -18.33 -3.03 22.75
C PRO A 584 -16.99 -3.57 22.22
N ALA A 585 -16.50 -3.03 21.09
CA ALA A 585 -15.26 -3.45 20.44
C ALA A 585 -14.02 -2.60 20.83
N TRP A 586 -14.10 -1.76 21.87
CA TRP A 586 -13.01 -0.86 22.28
C TRP A 586 -11.68 -1.59 22.53
N GLU A 587 -11.70 -2.72 23.23
CA GLU A 587 -10.51 -3.53 23.51
C GLU A 587 -9.94 -4.22 22.25
N GLU A 588 -10.68 -4.25 21.15
CA GLU A 588 -10.25 -4.86 19.88
C GLU A 588 -9.94 -3.81 18.80
N THR A 589 -9.97 -2.52 19.16
CA THR A 589 -9.82 -1.42 18.20
C THR A 589 -8.46 -0.72 18.33
N LEU A 590 -7.84 -0.43 17.19
CA LEU A 590 -6.75 0.51 17.04
C LEU A 590 -7.21 1.68 16.17
N LEU A 591 -7.31 2.87 16.76
CA LEU A 591 -7.49 4.12 16.03
C LEU A 591 -6.12 4.73 15.71
N VAL A 592 -5.90 5.05 14.44
CA VAL A 592 -4.74 5.79 13.95
C VAL A 592 -5.25 7.13 13.41
N VAL A 593 -4.76 8.23 13.97
CA VAL A 593 -5.09 9.59 13.54
C VAL A 593 -3.87 10.24 12.92
N THR A 594 -3.97 10.67 11.68
CA THR A 594 -2.87 11.33 10.95
C THR A 594 -3.38 12.42 10.02
N PHE A 595 -2.46 13.15 9.41
CA PHE A 595 -2.74 14.14 8.37
C PHE A 595 -2.09 13.71 7.05
N SER A 596 -2.69 14.12 5.92
CA SER A 596 -2.11 13.86 4.59
C SER A 596 -0.82 14.66 4.36
N LYS A 597 -0.83 15.96 4.67
CA LYS A 597 0.26 16.92 4.40
C LYS A 597 0.31 18.06 5.44
N PRO A 598 1.44 18.78 5.56
CA PRO A 598 1.61 19.87 6.53
C PRO A 598 0.87 21.16 6.16
N GLY A 599 0.53 21.37 4.89
CA GLY A 599 -0.25 22.52 4.42
C GLY A 599 0.53 23.84 4.38
N GLY A 600 1.84 23.78 4.13
CA GLY A 600 2.72 24.96 4.05
C GLY A 600 3.07 25.58 5.40
N LEU A 601 2.56 25.00 6.49
CA LEU A 601 2.89 25.36 7.86
C LEU A 601 4.28 24.86 8.23
N CYS A 602 5.01 25.67 9.01
CA CYS A 602 6.39 25.39 9.36
C CYS A 602 6.53 24.09 10.16
N ASP A 603 7.57 23.33 9.84
CA ASP A 603 8.18 22.33 10.72
C ASP A 603 9.70 22.48 10.63
N HIS A 604 10.38 22.50 11.77
CA HIS A 604 11.81 22.77 11.82
C HIS A 604 12.68 21.55 11.47
N VAL A 605 12.12 20.33 11.48
CA VAL A 605 12.89 19.11 11.27
C VAL A 605 13.03 18.82 9.78
N ALA A 606 14.28 18.81 9.32
CA ALA A 606 14.61 18.46 7.95
C ALA A 606 14.19 17.01 7.64
N PRO A 607 13.32 16.76 6.65
CA PRO A 607 12.97 15.41 6.26
C PRO A 607 14.15 14.68 5.62
N PRO A 608 14.28 13.35 5.84
CA PRO A 608 15.28 12.55 5.17
C PRO A 608 14.83 12.17 3.75
N TYR A 609 15.80 11.75 2.94
CA TYR A 609 15.51 11.03 1.70
C TYR A 609 14.98 9.62 2.03
N ALA A 610 14.15 9.09 1.15
CA ALA A 610 13.54 7.77 1.25
C ALA A 610 13.71 6.99 -0.06
N ALA A 611 13.38 5.70 -0.05
CA ALA A 611 13.27 4.93 -1.27
C ALA A 611 12.25 5.56 -2.22
N LYS A 612 12.52 5.48 -3.53
CA LYS A 612 11.51 5.83 -4.53
C LYS A 612 10.28 4.95 -4.34
N PRO A 613 9.06 5.47 -4.58
CA PRO A 613 7.85 4.65 -4.65
C PRO A 613 7.94 3.60 -5.76
N TRP A 614 8.32 4.02 -6.97
CA TRP A 614 8.60 3.13 -8.09
C TRP A 614 9.95 3.52 -8.72
N PRO A 615 10.72 2.56 -9.27
CA PRO A 615 12.06 2.83 -9.82
C PRO A 615 12.08 3.94 -10.88
N ASN A 616 11.08 3.92 -11.77
CA ASN A 616 10.95 4.83 -12.91
C ASN A 616 10.26 6.15 -12.57
N ASP A 617 9.78 6.34 -11.33
CA ASP A 617 9.09 7.59 -10.97
C ASP A 617 10.08 8.76 -11.02
N CYS A 618 9.68 9.76 -11.80
CA CYS A 618 10.38 11.01 -12.01
C CYS A 618 9.48 11.97 -12.79
N THR A 619 9.05 13.05 -12.16
CA THR A 619 8.24 14.10 -12.79
C THR A 619 8.91 15.43 -12.49
N ASP A 620 9.16 16.23 -13.54
CA ASP A 620 9.87 17.52 -13.44
C ASP A 620 11.18 17.48 -12.60
N GLY A 621 11.95 16.40 -12.77
CA GLY A 621 13.19 16.17 -12.02
C GLY A 621 13.01 15.69 -10.57
N PHE A 622 11.80 15.73 -10.01
CA PHE A 622 11.49 15.18 -8.70
C PHE A 622 11.22 13.67 -8.79
N ARG A 623 11.96 12.90 -8.00
CA ARG A 623 12.07 11.44 -8.06
C ARG A 623 11.22 10.76 -6.99
N PHE A 624 10.44 11.53 -6.23
CA PHE A 624 9.62 11.03 -5.12
C PHE A 624 10.43 10.33 -4.01
N ASP A 625 11.72 10.66 -3.92
CA ASP A 625 12.69 10.07 -2.99
C ASP A 625 13.04 11.01 -1.82
N LEU A 626 12.25 12.06 -1.58
CA LEU A 626 12.37 12.96 -0.45
C LEU A 626 11.04 13.05 0.31
N LEU A 627 11.06 12.82 1.62
CA LEU A 627 9.89 13.01 2.48
C LEU A 627 9.56 14.50 2.61
N GLY A 628 8.31 14.82 2.92
CA GLY A 628 7.93 16.19 3.25
C GLY A 628 8.02 16.46 4.76
N PRO A 629 7.67 17.68 5.21
CA PRO A 629 7.68 18.03 6.63
C PRO A 629 6.84 17.08 7.50
N ARG A 630 7.14 17.03 8.80
CA ARG A 630 6.43 16.17 9.74
C ARG A 630 4.97 16.53 9.88
N VAL A 631 4.14 15.50 10.06
CA VAL A 631 2.72 15.62 10.37
C VAL A 631 2.39 14.77 11.61
N PRO A 632 1.35 15.10 12.39
CA PRO A 632 0.97 14.28 13.53
C PRO A 632 0.57 12.87 13.10
N ALA A 633 0.98 11.87 13.89
CA ALA A 633 0.47 10.49 13.80
C ALA A 633 0.30 9.92 15.22
N ILE A 634 -0.96 9.70 15.62
CA ILE A 634 -1.37 9.30 16.97
C ILE A 634 -2.00 7.90 16.90
N PHE A 635 -1.67 7.06 17.89
CA PHE A 635 -2.17 5.69 18.00
C PHE A 635 -2.95 5.54 19.30
N VAL A 636 -4.22 5.15 19.21
CA VAL A 636 -5.18 5.11 20.31
C VAL A 636 -5.76 3.71 20.43
N SER A 637 -5.50 3.06 21.57
CA SER A 637 -6.03 1.73 21.91
C SER A 637 -5.76 1.42 23.39
N PRO A 638 -6.58 0.59 24.07
CA PRO A 638 -6.29 0.10 25.43
C PRO A 638 -4.94 -0.61 25.59
N TRP A 639 -4.36 -1.07 24.48
CA TRP A 639 -3.09 -1.77 24.46
C TRP A 639 -1.87 -0.86 24.34
N VAL A 640 -2.08 0.46 24.23
CA VAL A 640 -1.04 1.47 24.09
C VAL A 640 -0.80 2.14 25.45
N SER A 641 0.46 2.24 25.88
CA SER A 641 0.83 2.95 27.12
C SER A 641 0.65 4.47 26.96
N PRO A 642 0.21 5.20 27.99
CA PRO A 642 0.19 6.66 27.94
C PRO A 642 1.61 7.24 27.83
N LYS A 643 1.71 8.49 27.38
CA LYS A 643 2.98 9.21 27.20
C LYS A 643 4.00 8.47 26.35
N THR A 644 3.56 7.81 25.28
CA THR A 644 4.45 7.05 24.40
C THR A 644 4.87 7.86 23.19
N VAL A 645 6.17 7.92 22.93
CA VAL A 645 6.75 8.43 21.69
C VAL A 645 7.29 7.24 20.91
N ILE A 646 6.69 6.97 19.75
CA ILE A 646 7.07 5.85 18.88
C ILE A 646 7.85 6.35 17.66
N ARG A 647 8.96 5.70 17.36
CA ARG A 647 9.78 5.90 16.16
C ARG A 647 10.03 4.54 15.52
N SER A 648 10.39 4.50 14.24
CA SER A 648 10.55 3.24 13.49
C SER A 648 11.59 2.29 14.06
N GLY A 649 12.58 2.80 14.81
CA GLY A 649 13.75 2.02 15.24
C GLY A 649 14.70 1.67 14.08
N GLN A 650 14.47 2.25 12.90
CA GLN A 650 15.24 2.05 11.67
C GLN A 650 15.72 3.41 11.14
N GLU A 651 16.64 3.41 10.17
CA GLU A 651 17.05 4.65 9.48
C GLU A 651 15.88 5.35 8.78
N THR A 652 15.01 4.56 8.13
CA THR A 652 13.80 5.07 7.50
C THR A 652 12.78 5.43 8.58
N PRO A 653 12.31 6.70 8.64
CA PRO A 653 11.24 7.09 9.58
C PRO A 653 9.86 6.60 9.08
N PHE A 654 8.81 6.92 9.83
CA PHE A 654 7.45 6.64 9.37
C PHE A 654 6.96 7.67 8.36
N ASP A 655 6.07 7.22 7.49
CA ASP A 655 5.26 8.01 6.56
C ASP A 655 3.93 7.28 6.30
N SER A 656 3.09 7.81 5.40
CA SER A 656 1.81 7.17 5.06
C SER A 656 1.93 5.74 4.52
N THR A 657 3.06 5.36 3.92
CA THR A 657 3.28 3.98 3.44
C THR A 657 3.53 2.99 4.58
N SER A 658 3.89 3.48 5.76
CA SER A 658 4.02 2.67 6.99
C SER A 658 2.66 2.16 7.49
N PHE A 659 1.58 2.91 7.23
CA PHE A 659 0.21 2.45 7.46
C PHE A 659 -0.15 1.28 6.55
N ILE A 660 0.08 1.39 5.25
CA ILE A 660 -0.23 0.33 4.29
C ILE A 660 0.51 -0.96 4.65
N SER A 661 1.82 -0.87 4.92
CA SER A 661 2.62 -2.04 5.28
C SER A 661 2.18 -2.68 6.59
N THR A 662 1.80 -1.87 7.59
CA THR A 662 1.27 -2.41 8.84
C THR A 662 -0.07 -3.10 8.61
N LEU A 663 -0.97 -2.51 7.82
CA LEU A 663 -2.29 -3.07 7.52
C LEU A 663 -2.19 -4.39 6.75
N LEU A 664 -1.37 -4.45 5.69
CA LEU A 664 -1.20 -5.66 4.88
C LEU A 664 -0.53 -6.77 5.69
N ASN A 665 0.45 -6.43 6.54
CA ASN A 665 0.98 -7.37 7.50
C ASN A 665 -0.07 -7.80 8.52
N TRP A 666 -0.93 -6.92 9.02
CA TRP A 666 -1.98 -7.29 9.97
C TRP A 666 -2.97 -8.28 9.35
N PHE A 667 -3.36 -8.10 8.09
CA PHE A 667 -4.16 -9.10 7.34
C PHE A 667 -3.39 -10.38 6.95
N GLY A 668 -2.08 -10.46 7.23
CA GLY A 668 -1.26 -11.62 6.94
C GLY A 668 -0.92 -11.82 5.47
N ILE A 669 -1.05 -10.79 4.64
CA ILE A 669 -0.76 -10.86 3.21
C ILE A 669 0.75 -10.90 3.02
N PRO A 670 1.31 -11.90 2.32
CA PRO A 670 2.73 -11.98 2.04
C PRO A 670 3.22 -10.75 1.27
N LYS A 671 4.37 -10.22 1.67
CA LYS A 671 4.95 -9.02 1.07
C LYS A 671 5.14 -9.13 -0.44
N SER A 672 5.53 -10.31 -0.93
CA SER A 672 5.67 -10.58 -2.37
C SER A 672 4.37 -10.38 -3.18
N GLN A 673 3.22 -10.32 -2.50
CA GLN A 673 1.88 -10.17 -3.09
C GLN A 673 1.28 -8.76 -2.93
N TRP A 674 1.98 -7.82 -2.28
CA TRP A 674 1.46 -6.47 -2.09
C TRP A 674 1.35 -5.72 -3.41
N GLY A 675 2.46 -5.62 -4.16
CA GLY A 675 2.48 -4.96 -5.46
C GLY A 675 2.13 -3.46 -5.41
N LEU A 676 2.51 -2.78 -4.32
CA LEU A 676 2.24 -1.36 -4.06
C LEU A 676 3.52 -0.50 -4.06
N GLY A 677 4.58 -0.98 -4.70
CA GLY A 677 5.81 -0.21 -4.91
C GLY A 677 6.88 -0.43 -3.84
N ASP A 678 8.10 -0.03 -4.20
CA ASP A 678 9.32 -0.32 -3.44
C ASP A 678 9.38 0.43 -2.11
N ARG A 679 8.68 1.56 -2.03
CA ARG A 679 8.61 2.35 -0.79
C ARG A 679 7.73 1.69 0.25
N VAL A 680 6.59 1.11 -0.15
CA VAL A 680 5.76 0.28 0.74
C VAL A 680 6.56 -0.95 1.16
N ASP A 681 7.28 -1.59 0.23
CA ASP A 681 8.12 -2.73 0.58
C ASP A 681 9.21 -2.37 1.60
N GLN A 682 9.71 -1.14 1.62
CA GLN A 682 10.77 -0.74 2.55
C GLN A 682 10.26 0.01 3.79
N SER A 683 8.94 0.22 3.91
CA SER A 683 8.41 1.03 5.00
C SER A 683 8.40 0.27 6.33
N PRO A 684 8.77 0.93 7.43
CA PRO A 684 8.68 0.35 8.75
C PRO A 684 7.21 0.18 9.18
N THR A 685 6.95 -0.75 10.09
CA THR A 685 5.61 -1.00 10.66
C THR A 685 5.54 -0.57 12.13
N PHE A 686 4.33 -0.39 12.67
CA PHE A 686 4.12 0.22 13.99
C PHE A 686 3.41 -0.67 15.03
N GLU A 687 3.30 -1.98 14.81
CA GLU A 687 2.71 -2.92 15.79
C GLU A 687 3.36 -2.83 17.17
N GLN A 688 4.63 -2.40 17.22
CA GLN A 688 5.40 -2.20 18.43
C GLN A 688 4.77 -1.17 19.37
N VAL A 689 3.79 -0.38 18.95
CA VAL A 689 3.04 0.52 19.84
C VAL A 689 2.19 -0.23 20.88
N LEU A 690 1.82 -1.49 20.60
CA LEU A 690 0.96 -2.31 21.45
C LEU A 690 1.78 -3.08 22.51
N GLN A 691 2.22 -2.37 23.54
CA GLN A 691 3.15 -2.89 24.56
C GLN A 691 2.46 -3.49 25.79
N GLN A 692 1.18 -3.20 26.03
CA GLN A 692 0.48 -3.68 27.22
C GLN A 692 0.20 -5.18 27.16
N THR A 693 0.37 -5.89 28.27
CA THR A 693 0.03 -7.32 28.40
C THR A 693 -1.45 -7.59 28.70
N SER A 694 -2.18 -6.55 29.13
CA SER A 694 -3.62 -6.56 29.39
C SER A 694 -4.20 -5.22 28.95
N PRO A 695 -5.46 -5.16 28.47
CA PRO A 695 -6.05 -3.90 28.02
C PRO A 695 -6.23 -2.97 29.23
N ARG A 696 -5.81 -1.72 29.06
CA ARG A 696 -6.01 -0.65 30.04
C ARG A 696 -7.49 -0.46 30.32
N LYS A 697 -7.81 -0.17 31.59
CA LYS A 697 -9.19 0.14 32.04
C LYS A 697 -9.44 1.64 32.14
N ASP A 698 -8.39 2.45 32.09
CA ASP A 698 -8.47 3.89 32.02
C ASP A 698 -8.56 4.36 30.55
N ALA A 699 -9.46 5.30 30.30
CA ALA A 699 -9.55 6.04 29.05
C ALA A 699 -9.89 7.50 29.38
N PRO A 700 -9.17 8.50 28.83
CA PRO A 700 -9.43 9.90 29.17
C PRO A 700 -10.80 10.35 28.66
N ASN A 701 -11.44 11.24 29.42
CA ASN A 701 -12.48 12.12 28.91
C ASN A 701 -11.80 13.45 28.54
N LEU A 702 -12.08 13.96 27.35
CA LEU A 702 -11.44 15.17 26.83
C LEU A 702 -12.52 16.20 26.51
N ASP A 703 -12.28 17.44 26.92
CA ASP A 703 -13.20 18.56 26.69
C ASP A 703 -12.83 19.26 25.39
N PRO A 704 -13.72 19.34 24.39
CA PRO A 704 -13.44 20.08 23.16
C PRO A 704 -13.20 21.58 23.43
N PRO A 705 -12.40 22.25 22.59
CA PRO A 705 -12.18 23.69 22.73
C PRO A 705 -13.44 24.49 22.41
N TYR A 706 -13.40 25.77 22.77
CA TYR A 706 -14.45 26.75 22.50
C TYR A 706 -13.83 28.01 21.89
N ASP A 707 -14.65 28.78 21.18
CA ASP A 707 -14.25 30.05 20.58
C ASP A 707 -15.48 30.94 20.32
N LYS A 708 -15.31 32.04 19.57
CA LYS A 708 -16.42 32.95 19.24
C LYS A 708 -17.60 32.27 18.53
N SER A 709 -17.33 31.41 17.56
CA SER A 709 -18.36 30.70 16.79
C SER A 709 -18.95 29.51 17.53
N PHE A 710 -18.20 28.97 18.50
CA PHE A 710 -18.54 27.82 19.32
C PHE A 710 -18.33 28.14 20.80
N PRO A 711 -19.15 29.03 21.40
CA PRO A 711 -18.93 29.52 22.76
C PRO A 711 -19.06 28.39 23.78
N LYS A 712 -18.45 28.60 24.94
CA LYS A 712 -18.54 27.67 26.07
C LYS A 712 -20.01 27.46 26.46
N GLN A 713 -20.47 26.21 26.44
CA GLN A 713 -21.84 25.82 26.82
C GLN A 713 -22.03 25.81 28.32
#